data_AF-A0A0U1NUG7-F1
#
_entry.id   AF-A0A0U1NUG7-F1
#
_cell.length_a   1.000
_cell.length_b   1.000
_cell.length_c   1.000
_cell.angle_alpha   90.00
_cell.angle_beta   90.00
_cell.angle_gamma   90.00
#
_symmetry.space_group_name_H-M   'P 1'
#
loop_
_entity.id
_entity.type
_entity.pdbx_description
1 polymer ?
#
loop_
_entity_poly.entity_id
_entity_poly.type
_entity_poly.pdbx_seq_one_letter_code
_entity_poly.pdbx_strand_id
1 'polypeptide(L)'
;MKRFYSLVYSLMLVLALVVPSFSNVVVAKAADNTTKTITIFHTNDVHGRLVNQASSVVGIDYISSIKKSVPGSLLIDAGDATQGLPFANISQGADVIKLMNAAGYDGMTLGNHEFDFGFDAVLKNVKLANFPIVSANTYYQGKPLLEGINSTNGKDFIKDVQGIKVGFFGITTQETYYKTNPNNIVGVSFTDPIKTSQDEVDKLKKDGAQVIVGIMHIGNDSSSDPISDKIAENVTGIDVIIDGHSHTIENKHVNNTLIAQTSAYNANLGKIEITVTDGKVTDSKESLIPAKVAQANFTPDASVTALVKQINDTQAANNKKVIGRTATALWGGTVNNMSVARFGETNLGDLVADSMNWGASSQVKGTAFEGLPIVALENGGGVRTSILTGYITHENVIGVLPFGNILSLKVVTPNILYAVLENGVSKVAKVDPATGIISGVDGRFPQISGMRFEYDPSLTPSNTDPSKGELVTGNRVTKIVLVNADGTDGKVLDRKDTTTSIVLASNDFEVAGGDGYTMLKNLKNIGEGNALDVIFEQYLTKLTIEGNGSFFYPSSQGRTKAITTYQYKPYSATVTVSDNQGLLVNQDVTYSIDNGKPQTAKTNEKGELVLSDIPSGPHSVFVSANNLVADVFINDLYGSVKVSTTLLSDDTAVAQAVTYLIASLPDQVSLSDKDQVMQVKKAYVELTDTQKKLVTNYSKLEKAFNDISDLTTTQEVIDLIARIPDQVKLTDQDQVKKAQYAYEALSVDQKKLVNNYSKLEKAANDMLDLTAAQAVIDLIAGLSDQVKDTDQDKIMQAKKAYDELSADQKKLVNNYSKLDKAIKDINDLVATQTVSGNGNDLTNTDSNHQLANTATNIYNMIFVGAGVLLSGLVLLFVGRRKKSLQ
;
A
#
# COMPACT_ATOMS: atom_id res chain seq x y z
N MET A 1 -10.37 -18.97 -113.05
CA MET A 1 -9.75 -19.77 -111.97
C MET A 1 -8.56 -19.04 -111.30
N LYS A 2 -8.72 -17.78 -110.86
CA LYS A 2 -7.69 -17.01 -110.13
C LYS A 2 -8.20 -16.37 -108.82
N ARG A 3 -9.40 -16.73 -108.37
CA ARG A 3 -10.00 -16.26 -107.11
C ARG A 3 -10.24 -17.36 -106.06
N PHE A 4 -9.90 -18.62 -106.35
CA PHE A 4 -10.05 -19.74 -105.40
C PHE A 4 -8.74 -20.12 -104.68
N TYR A 5 -7.58 -19.77 -105.24
CA TYR A 5 -6.27 -20.07 -104.63
C TYR A 5 -5.77 -18.99 -103.64
N SER A 6 -6.41 -17.81 -103.60
CA SER A 6 -6.06 -16.75 -102.63
C SER A 6 -6.70 -16.95 -101.26
N LEU A 7 -7.81 -17.71 -101.16
CA LEU A 7 -8.48 -17.96 -99.88
C LEU A 7 -7.82 -19.09 -99.09
N VAL A 8 -7.21 -20.08 -99.77
CA VAL A 8 -6.56 -21.23 -99.13
C VAL A 8 -5.17 -20.88 -98.58
N TYR A 9 -4.42 -19.97 -99.22
CA TYR A 9 -3.12 -19.53 -98.70
C TYR A 9 -3.23 -18.53 -97.53
N SER A 10 -4.29 -17.72 -97.46
CA SER A 10 -4.52 -16.84 -96.30
C SER A 10 -5.06 -17.57 -95.07
N LEU A 11 -5.73 -18.73 -95.22
CA LEU A 11 -6.20 -19.53 -94.09
C LEU A 11 -5.08 -20.40 -93.48
N MET A 12 -4.08 -20.82 -94.27
CA MET A 12 -2.92 -21.58 -93.76
C MET A 12 -1.85 -20.73 -93.06
N LEU A 13 -1.79 -19.41 -93.30
CA LEU A 13 -0.86 -18.52 -92.59
C LEU A 13 -1.42 -17.95 -91.27
N VAL A 14 -2.74 -18.01 -91.05
CA VAL A 14 -3.35 -17.55 -89.79
C VAL A 14 -3.49 -18.67 -88.75
N LEU A 15 -3.47 -19.95 -89.16
CA LEU A 15 -3.47 -21.09 -88.21
C LEU A 15 -2.07 -21.57 -87.76
N ALA A 16 -0.98 -21.00 -88.28
CA ALA A 16 0.39 -21.38 -87.92
C ALA A 16 1.08 -20.46 -86.88
N LEU A 17 0.39 -19.42 -86.38
CA LEU A 17 0.91 -18.48 -85.38
C LEU A 17 0.17 -18.51 -84.03
N VAL A 18 -0.71 -19.48 -83.80
CA VAL A 18 -1.36 -19.71 -82.49
C VAL A 18 -1.18 -21.17 -82.07
N VAL A 19 0.07 -21.56 -81.82
CA VAL A 19 0.36 -22.56 -80.80
C VAL A 19 1.13 -21.82 -79.73
N PRO A 20 0.50 -21.33 -78.65
CA PRO A 20 1.25 -21.17 -77.43
C PRO A 20 1.69 -22.57 -77.05
N SER A 21 2.98 -22.85 -77.20
CA SER A 21 3.63 -23.95 -76.53
C SER A 21 3.13 -23.95 -75.09
N PHE A 22 2.46 -25.03 -74.68
CA PHE A 22 2.36 -25.38 -73.27
C PHE A 22 3.77 -25.75 -72.80
N SER A 23 4.66 -24.77 -72.73
CA SER A 23 5.67 -24.76 -71.72
C SER A 23 4.87 -24.66 -70.43
N ASN A 24 4.89 -25.72 -69.62
CA ASN A 24 4.71 -25.57 -68.20
C ASN A 24 5.73 -24.52 -67.75
N VAL A 25 5.36 -23.25 -67.82
CA VAL A 25 5.86 -22.26 -66.88
C VAL A 25 5.27 -22.76 -65.58
N VAL A 26 5.97 -23.72 -64.97
CA VAL A 26 6.15 -23.69 -63.53
C VAL A 26 6.66 -22.27 -63.33
N VAL A 27 5.74 -21.36 -63.04
CA VAL A 27 6.07 -20.24 -62.17
C VAL A 27 6.52 -21.01 -60.94
N ALA A 28 7.81 -21.30 -60.87
CA ALA A 28 8.46 -21.44 -59.59
C ALA A 28 8.06 -20.13 -58.96
N LYS A 29 7.02 -20.19 -58.12
CA LYS A 29 6.81 -19.20 -57.09
C LYS A 29 8.20 -19.15 -56.49
N ALA A 30 8.96 -18.10 -56.82
CA ALA A 30 10.18 -17.83 -56.12
C ALA A 30 9.75 -18.00 -54.67
N ALA A 31 10.34 -18.97 -53.98
CA ALA A 31 10.15 -19.04 -52.55
C ALA A 31 10.66 -17.68 -52.10
N ASP A 32 9.74 -16.74 -51.87
CA ASP A 32 10.02 -15.56 -51.08
C ASP A 32 10.42 -16.18 -49.74
N ASN A 33 11.73 -16.42 -49.58
CA ASN A 33 12.33 -16.75 -48.31
C ASN A 33 12.05 -15.52 -47.44
N THR A 34 10.90 -15.53 -46.78
CA THR A 34 10.42 -14.40 -45.99
C THR A 34 11.12 -14.45 -44.64
N THR A 35 12.42 -14.17 -44.65
CA THR A 35 13.21 -14.01 -43.44
C THR A 35 12.80 -12.69 -42.78
N LYS A 36 12.34 -12.77 -41.53
CA LYS A 36 11.99 -11.63 -40.69
C LYS A 36 12.80 -11.68 -39.40
N THR A 37 13.06 -10.51 -38.83
CA THR A 37 13.70 -10.40 -37.51
C THR A 37 12.73 -9.75 -36.53
N ILE A 38 12.50 -10.44 -35.42
CA ILE A 38 11.70 -9.96 -34.30
C ILE A 38 12.67 -9.47 -33.24
N THR A 39 12.45 -8.24 -32.75
CA THR A 39 13.26 -7.65 -31.68
C THR A 39 12.45 -7.63 -30.39
N ILE A 40 13.00 -8.21 -29.33
CA ILE A 40 12.44 -8.17 -27.98
C ILE A 40 13.46 -7.50 -27.07
N PHE A 41 13.10 -6.35 -26.52
CA PHE A 41 13.80 -5.77 -25.39
C PHE A 41 13.30 -6.40 -24.11
N HIS A 42 14.19 -6.60 -23.13
CA HIS A 42 13.78 -7.19 -21.88
C HIS A 42 14.54 -6.68 -20.66
N THR A 43 13.87 -6.77 -19.51
CA THR A 43 14.38 -6.45 -18.17
C THR A 43 13.98 -7.56 -17.21
N ASN A 44 14.69 -7.65 -16.09
CA ASN A 44 14.37 -8.52 -14.97
C ASN A 44 14.96 -7.92 -13.68
N ASP A 45 14.37 -8.23 -12.52
CA ASP A 45 14.89 -7.84 -11.20
C ASP A 45 15.14 -6.32 -11.08
N VAL A 46 14.20 -5.51 -11.58
CA VAL A 46 14.33 -4.04 -11.62
C VAL A 46 14.42 -3.46 -10.21
N HIS A 47 13.72 -4.07 -9.26
CA HIS A 47 13.68 -3.67 -7.85
C HIS A 47 13.51 -2.15 -7.62
N GLY A 48 12.55 -1.54 -8.31
CA GLY A 48 12.25 -0.10 -8.19
C GLY A 48 13.29 0.86 -8.77
N ARG A 49 14.37 0.39 -9.40
CA ARG A 49 15.43 1.23 -10.00
C ARG A 49 15.05 1.68 -11.41
N LEU A 50 14.06 2.56 -11.47
CA LEU A 50 13.47 3.08 -12.71
C LEU A 50 13.92 4.51 -13.03
N VAL A 51 14.39 5.24 -12.03
CA VAL A 51 14.79 6.64 -12.17
C VAL A 51 16.30 6.71 -12.40
N ASN A 52 16.72 7.48 -13.40
CA ASN A 52 18.12 7.75 -13.68
C ASN A 52 18.73 8.73 -12.64
N GLN A 53 18.84 8.30 -11.38
CA GLN A 53 19.49 9.07 -10.31
C GLN A 53 20.99 8.74 -10.17
N ALA A 54 21.44 7.64 -10.80
CA ALA A 54 22.83 7.19 -10.79
C ALA A 54 23.28 6.80 -12.21
N SER A 55 24.55 7.04 -12.54
CA SER A 55 25.15 6.74 -13.85
C SER A 55 25.24 5.23 -14.20
N SER A 56 24.71 4.37 -13.33
CA SER A 56 24.71 2.91 -13.44
C SER A 56 23.34 2.31 -13.76
N VAL A 57 22.29 3.11 -13.93
CA VAL A 57 20.92 2.65 -14.19
C VAL A 57 20.46 3.09 -15.58
N VAL A 58 19.90 2.16 -16.37
CA VAL A 58 19.13 2.49 -17.57
C VAL A 58 17.76 3.01 -17.11
N GLY A 59 17.58 4.32 -17.08
CA GLY A 59 16.30 4.93 -16.66
C GLY A 59 15.13 4.47 -17.54
N ILE A 60 13.94 4.36 -16.96
CA ILE A 60 12.72 3.90 -17.64
C ILE A 60 12.34 4.80 -18.82
N ASP A 61 12.72 6.07 -18.77
CA ASP A 61 12.61 7.04 -19.86
C ASP A 61 13.59 6.78 -21.00
N TYR A 62 14.80 6.28 -20.72
CA TYR A 62 15.72 5.75 -21.73
C TYR A 62 15.23 4.42 -22.31
N ILE A 63 14.70 3.51 -21.48
CA ILE A 63 14.10 2.25 -21.96
C ILE A 63 12.97 2.56 -22.96
N SER A 64 12.09 3.50 -22.62
CA SER A 64 11.03 3.96 -23.52
C SER A 64 11.59 4.50 -24.85
N SER A 65 12.63 5.35 -24.82
CA SER A 65 13.18 5.92 -26.04
C SER A 65 13.92 4.90 -26.91
N ILE A 66 14.65 3.95 -26.29
CA ILE A 66 15.30 2.84 -26.98
C ILE A 66 14.26 1.96 -27.66
N LYS A 67 13.20 1.56 -26.95
CA LYS A 67 12.08 0.80 -27.53
C LYS A 67 11.50 1.51 -28.75
N LYS A 68 11.22 2.81 -28.61
CA LYS A 68 10.66 3.65 -29.70
C LYS A 68 11.59 3.79 -30.91
N SER A 69 12.91 3.67 -30.73
CA SER A 69 13.86 3.70 -31.86
C SER A 69 13.81 2.47 -32.76
N VAL A 70 13.15 1.39 -32.32
CA VAL A 70 12.98 0.16 -33.10
C VAL A 70 11.47 -0.13 -33.25
N PRO A 71 10.82 0.41 -34.31
CA PRO A 71 9.40 0.20 -34.54
C PRO A 71 9.04 -1.29 -34.65
N GLY A 72 7.97 -1.70 -33.96
CA GLY A 72 7.53 -3.10 -33.94
C GLY A 72 8.34 -4.01 -33.02
N SER A 73 9.25 -3.47 -32.21
CA SER A 73 9.87 -4.21 -31.11
C SER A 73 8.90 -4.42 -29.94
N LEU A 74 9.13 -5.48 -29.17
CA LEU A 74 8.43 -5.76 -27.92
C LEU A 74 9.31 -5.37 -26.72
N LEU A 75 8.69 -5.10 -25.57
CA LEU A 75 9.38 -4.87 -24.30
C LEU A 75 8.77 -5.76 -23.21
N ILE A 76 9.56 -6.67 -22.64
CA ILE A 76 9.10 -7.72 -21.73
C ILE A 76 9.83 -7.63 -20.39
N ASP A 77 9.13 -7.85 -19.28
CA ASP A 77 9.75 -7.93 -17.94
C ASP A 77 9.65 -9.34 -17.34
N ALA A 78 10.75 -9.82 -16.75
CA ALA A 78 10.83 -11.14 -16.16
C ALA A 78 10.50 -11.19 -14.65
N GLY A 79 9.89 -10.16 -14.06
CA GLY A 79 9.47 -10.14 -12.65
C GLY A 79 10.43 -9.42 -11.72
N ASP A 80 10.02 -9.27 -10.46
CA ASP A 80 10.66 -8.50 -9.38
C ASP A 80 10.90 -7.02 -9.73
N ALA A 81 9.84 -6.39 -10.25
CA ALA A 81 9.86 -4.98 -10.61
C ALA A 81 9.30 -4.08 -9.49
N THR A 82 8.32 -4.59 -8.75
CA THR A 82 7.37 -3.77 -7.98
C THR A 82 7.77 -3.46 -6.53
N GLN A 83 8.90 -4.01 -6.09
CA GLN A 83 9.47 -3.82 -4.75
C GLN A 83 10.91 -3.31 -4.87
N GLY A 84 11.52 -2.80 -3.79
CA GLY A 84 12.97 -2.63 -3.70
C GLY A 84 13.32 -1.30 -3.05
N LEU A 85 13.67 -0.31 -3.87
CA LEU A 85 13.89 1.04 -3.38
C LEU A 85 12.62 1.66 -2.76
N PRO A 86 12.75 2.59 -1.79
CA PRO A 86 11.62 3.31 -1.21
C PRO A 86 10.64 3.90 -2.24
N PHE A 87 11.17 4.34 -3.39
CA PHE A 87 10.36 4.79 -4.54
C PHE A 87 9.26 3.79 -4.94
N ALA A 88 9.57 2.49 -4.96
CA ALA A 88 8.62 1.44 -5.27
C ALA A 88 7.74 1.12 -4.04
N ASN A 89 8.36 0.98 -2.87
CA ASN A 89 7.71 0.53 -1.64
C ASN A 89 6.58 1.47 -1.18
N ILE A 90 6.77 2.79 -1.27
CA ILE A 90 5.75 3.81 -0.90
C ILE A 90 4.41 3.55 -1.58
N SER A 91 4.45 3.16 -2.85
CA SER A 91 3.27 2.94 -3.68
C SER A 91 2.81 1.47 -3.72
N GLN A 92 3.53 0.59 -3.01
CA GLN A 92 3.39 -0.87 -3.11
C GLN A 92 3.45 -1.34 -4.57
N GLY A 93 4.37 -0.76 -5.35
CA GLY A 93 4.56 -1.08 -6.76
C GLY A 93 3.63 -0.38 -7.75
N ALA A 94 2.57 0.30 -7.30
CA ALA A 94 1.61 0.92 -8.22
C ALA A 94 2.26 1.99 -9.14
N ASP A 95 3.20 2.77 -8.62
CA ASP A 95 3.90 3.78 -9.42
C ASP A 95 4.92 3.16 -10.39
N VAL A 96 5.47 1.99 -10.05
CA VAL A 96 6.29 1.19 -10.98
C VAL A 96 5.47 0.77 -12.18
N ILE A 97 4.29 0.17 -11.97
CA ILE A 97 3.40 -0.26 -13.06
C ILE A 97 2.96 0.93 -13.94
N LYS A 98 2.68 2.10 -13.36
CA LYS A 98 2.38 3.32 -14.14
C LYS A 98 3.53 3.72 -15.06
N LEU A 99 4.78 3.64 -14.58
CA LEU A 99 5.95 3.93 -15.39
C LEU A 99 6.18 2.88 -16.48
N MET A 100 5.97 1.60 -16.18
CA MET A 100 6.03 0.52 -17.18
C MET A 100 4.95 0.70 -18.26
N ASN A 101 3.73 1.09 -17.88
CA ASN A 101 2.68 1.45 -18.83
C ASN A 101 3.12 2.59 -19.75
N ALA A 102 3.76 3.63 -19.21
CA ALA A 102 4.20 4.80 -19.98
C ALA A 102 5.40 4.50 -20.89
N ALA A 103 6.33 3.63 -20.47
CA ALA A 103 7.42 3.13 -21.30
C ALA A 103 6.95 2.14 -22.37
N GLY A 104 5.73 1.62 -22.21
CA GLY A 104 5.08 0.74 -23.17
C GLY A 104 5.56 -0.70 -23.04
N TYR A 105 5.57 -1.29 -21.85
CA TYR A 105 5.78 -2.74 -21.74
C TYR A 105 4.67 -3.51 -22.49
N ASP A 106 5.02 -4.66 -23.05
CA ASP A 106 4.14 -5.53 -23.84
C ASP A 106 3.75 -6.81 -23.09
N GLY A 107 4.45 -7.15 -22.01
CA GLY A 107 4.17 -8.30 -21.17
C GLY A 107 5.10 -8.37 -19.96
N MET A 108 4.67 -9.05 -18.91
CA MET A 108 5.43 -9.28 -17.68
C MET A 108 5.07 -10.65 -17.07
N THR A 109 6.00 -11.30 -16.35
CA THR A 109 5.67 -12.40 -15.42
C THR A 109 5.71 -11.93 -13.97
N LEU A 110 5.13 -12.71 -13.04
CA LEU A 110 5.30 -12.47 -11.60
C LEU A 110 6.62 -13.09 -11.12
N GLY A 111 7.40 -12.33 -10.34
CA GLY A 111 8.46 -12.83 -9.48
C GLY A 111 7.99 -13.03 -8.04
N ASN A 112 8.92 -13.39 -7.14
CA ASN A 112 8.60 -13.56 -5.71
C ASN A 112 8.30 -12.23 -5.02
N HIS A 113 8.99 -11.16 -5.36
CA HIS A 113 8.85 -9.87 -4.68
C HIS A 113 7.61 -9.08 -5.11
N GLU A 114 6.89 -9.52 -6.15
CA GLU A 114 5.53 -9.05 -6.41
C GLU A 114 4.56 -9.34 -5.25
N PHE A 115 4.85 -10.35 -4.42
CA PHE A 115 4.03 -10.77 -3.28
C PHE A 115 4.38 -10.07 -1.96
N ASP A 116 5.43 -9.23 -1.90
CA ASP A 116 5.93 -8.63 -0.66
C ASP A 116 4.94 -7.71 0.05
N PHE A 117 4.00 -7.14 -0.69
CA PHE A 117 2.94 -6.29 -0.13
C PHE A 117 1.59 -7.03 0.00
N GLY A 118 1.60 -8.35 -0.14
CA GLY A 118 0.42 -9.21 -0.03
C GLY A 118 -0.38 -9.35 -1.32
N PHE A 119 -1.31 -10.30 -1.29
CA PHE A 119 -2.12 -10.67 -2.45
C PHE A 119 -2.96 -9.51 -3.02
N ASP A 120 -3.48 -8.62 -2.18
CA ASP A 120 -4.26 -7.47 -2.65
C ASP A 120 -3.41 -6.50 -3.49
N ALA A 121 -2.14 -6.31 -3.13
CA ALA A 121 -1.22 -5.48 -3.90
C ALA A 121 -0.92 -6.12 -5.27
N VAL A 122 -0.71 -7.44 -5.33
CA VAL A 122 -0.58 -8.19 -6.59
C VAL A 122 -1.78 -7.92 -7.49
N LEU A 123 -3.01 -8.15 -7.01
CA LEU A 123 -4.22 -7.96 -7.81
C LEU A 123 -4.41 -6.51 -8.25
N LYS A 124 -4.08 -5.54 -7.39
CA LYS A 124 -4.15 -4.11 -7.71
C LYS A 124 -3.17 -3.74 -8.82
N ASN A 125 -1.93 -4.21 -8.74
CA ASN A 125 -0.89 -3.94 -9.73
C ASN A 125 -1.20 -4.61 -11.07
N VAL A 126 -1.69 -5.85 -11.04
CA VAL A 126 -2.14 -6.59 -12.24
C VAL A 126 -3.31 -5.89 -12.95
N LYS A 127 -4.25 -5.29 -12.21
CA LYS A 127 -5.35 -4.50 -12.79
C LYS A 127 -4.89 -3.14 -13.32
N LEU A 128 -3.81 -2.60 -12.79
CA LEU A 128 -3.25 -1.32 -13.19
C LEU A 128 -2.41 -1.42 -14.47
N ALA A 129 -1.87 -2.59 -14.79
CA ALA A 129 -1.08 -2.83 -15.99
C ALA A 129 -1.95 -2.76 -17.25
N ASN A 130 -1.46 -2.03 -18.26
CA ASN A 130 -2.06 -1.94 -19.60
C ASN A 130 -1.50 -3.02 -20.56
N PHE A 131 -0.74 -3.96 -20.01
CA PHE A 131 -0.11 -5.08 -20.71
C PHE A 131 -0.41 -6.40 -19.97
N PRO A 132 -0.38 -7.54 -20.68
CA PRO A 132 -0.50 -8.87 -20.07
C PRO A 132 0.50 -9.09 -18.92
N ILE A 133 -0.01 -9.49 -17.76
CA ILE A 133 0.78 -10.18 -16.74
C ILE A 133 0.44 -11.66 -16.78
N VAL A 134 1.45 -12.52 -16.86
CA VAL A 134 1.29 -13.98 -16.99
C VAL A 134 2.02 -14.76 -15.90
N SER A 135 1.41 -15.87 -15.47
CA SER A 135 2.04 -16.86 -14.59
C SER A 135 1.21 -18.14 -14.66
N ALA A 136 1.73 -19.14 -15.38
CA ALA A 136 1.01 -20.38 -15.70
C ALA A 136 0.97 -21.37 -14.54
N ASN A 137 1.98 -21.32 -13.66
CA ASN A 137 2.15 -22.25 -12.56
C ASN A 137 1.63 -21.71 -11.21
N THR A 138 1.13 -20.49 -11.13
CA THR A 138 0.67 -19.89 -9.86
C THR A 138 -0.83 -19.98 -9.69
N TYR A 139 -1.26 -20.48 -8.53
CA TYR A 139 -2.65 -20.69 -8.18
C TYR A 139 -3.00 -20.02 -6.85
N TYR A 140 -4.19 -19.46 -6.75
CA TYR A 140 -4.77 -18.97 -5.51
C TYR A 140 -6.01 -19.79 -5.17
N GLN A 141 -6.03 -20.43 -4.00
CA GLN A 141 -7.12 -21.31 -3.55
C GLN A 141 -7.51 -22.37 -4.60
N GLY A 142 -6.52 -22.96 -5.27
CA GLY A 142 -6.70 -24.01 -6.27
C GLY A 142 -7.17 -23.55 -7.65
N LYS A 143 -7.25 -22.24 -7.92
CA LYS A 143 -7.55 -21.68 -9.25
C LYS A 143 -6.37 -20.90 -9.81
N PRO A 144 -6.15 -20.86 -11.14
CA PRO A 144 -5.09 -20.05 -11.72
C PRO A 144 -5.19 -18.60 -11.24
N LEU A 145 -4.09 -18.04 -10.73
CA LEU A 145 -4.11 -16.79 -9.97
C LEU A 145 -4.60 -15.60 -10.79
N LEU A 146 -4.15 -15.50 -12.05
CA LEU A 146 -4.36 -14.34 -12.91
C LEU A 146 -5.60 -14.47 -13.82
N GLU A 147 -6.26 -15.62 -13.82
CA GLU A 147 -7.40 -15.88 -14.70
C GLU A 147 -8.64 -15.09 -14.26
N GLY A 148 -9.30 -14.45 -15.22
CA GLY A 148 -10.54 -13.70 -14.97
C GLY A 148 -10.36 -12.29 -14.39
N ILE A 149 -9.12 -11.81 -14.23
CA ILE A 149 -8.87 -10.41 -13.83
C ILE A 149 -9.19 -9.45 -14.97
N ASN A 150 -8.67 -9.73 -16.17
CA ASN A 150 -9.04 -9.11 -17.44
C ASN A 150 -8.76 -10.10 -18.59
N SER A 151 -9.12 -9.75 -19.83
CA SER A 151 -9.00 -10.65 -20.99
C SER A 151 -7.56 -10.91 -21.46
N THR A 152 -6.58 -10.19 -20.93
CA THR A 152 -5.18 -10.23 -21.38
C THR A 152 -4.24 -10.85 -20.36
N ASN A 153 -4.67 -11.03 -19.11
CA ASN A 153 -3.91 -11.67 -18.04
C ASN A 153 -4.24 -13.17 -17.95
N GLY A 154 -3.30 -13.97 -17.46
CA GLY A 154 -3.53 -15.40 -17.30
C GLY A 154 -2.24 -16.21 -17.29
N LYS A 155 -2.23 -17.30 -18.04
CA LYS A 155 -1.06 -18.18 -18.17
C LYS A 155 -0.16 -17.78 -19.34
N ASP A 156 -0.77 -17.32 -20.42
CA ASP A 156 -0.14 -17.08 -21.71
C ASP A 156 -0.82 -15.96 -22.50
N PHE A 157 -0.14 -15.45 -23.54
CA PHE A 157 -0.71 -14.55 -24.55
C PHE A 157 0.03 -14.65 -25.89
N ILE A 158 -0.59 -14.18 -26.98
CA ILE A 158 0.03 -14.12 -28.33
C ILE A 158 0.06 -12.68 -28.85
N LYS A 159 1.19 -12.26 -29.41
CA LYS A 159 1.34 -11.00 -30.16
C LYS A 159 1.65 -11.29 -31.62
N ASP A 160 1.01 -10.56 -32.52
CA ASP A 160 1.40 -10.54 -33.94
C ASP A 160 2.46 -9.45 -34.14
N VAL A 161 3.67 -9.87 -34.56
CA VAL A 161 4.78 -8.97 -34.86
C VAL A 161 5.18 -9.17 -36.30
N GLN A 162 4.89 -8.18 -37.14
CA GLN A 162 5.16 -8.22 -38.59
C GLN A 162 4.54 -9.47 -39.27
N GLY A 163 3.37 -9.94 -38.82
CA GLY A 163 2.72 -11.14 -39.34
C GLY A 163 3.29 -12.46 -38.82
N ILE A 164 4.15 -12.42 -37.80
CA ILE A 164 4.62 -13.61 -37.07
C ILE A 164 3.93 -13.64 -35.71
N LYS A 165 3.30 -14.77 -35.38
CA LYS A 165 2.67 -14.98 -34.06
C LYS A 165 3.72 -15.41 -33.04
N VAL A 166 3.99 -14.55 -32.07
CA VAL A 166 4.87 -14.80 -30.92
C VAL A 166 4.01 -15.13 -29.72
N GLY A 167 4.12 -16.37 -29.21
CA GLY A 167 3.46 -16.82 -28.00
C GLY A 167 4.35 -16.63 -26.78
N PHE A 168 3.77 -16.14 -25.69
CA PHE A 168 4.43 -15.92 -24.41
C PHE A 168 3.70 -16.68 -23.31
N PHE A 169 4.43 -17.30 -22.39
CA PHE A 169 3.86 -17.88 -21.16
C PHE A 169 4.73 -17.54 -19.96
N GLY A 170 4.12 -17.43 -18.77
CA GLY A 170 4.81 -17.04 -17.53
C GLY A 170 5.11 -18.22 -16.62
N ILE A 171 6.25 -18.21 -15.93
CA ILE A 171 6.55 -19.14 -14.82
C ILE A 171 7.12 -18.35 -13.64
N THR A 172 6.58 -18.56 -12.45
CA THR A 172 7.02 -17.94 -11.19
C THR A 172 7.69 -18.98 -10.30
N THR A 173 8.78 -18.60 -9.63
CA THR A 173 9.53 -19.51 -8.77
C THR A 173 8.70 -20.05 -7.60
N GLN A 174 8.92 -21.33 -7.25
CA GLN A 174 8.34 -21.92 -6.04
C GLN A 174 9.07 -21.41 -4.78
N GLU A 175 10.24 -20.78 -4.94
CA GLU A 175 11.00 -20.19 -3.85
C GLU A 175 10.25 -19.07 -3.13
N THR A 176 9.19 -18.51 -3.74
CA THR A 176 8.32 -17.51 -3.11
C THR A 176 7.86 -17.94 -1.71
N TYR A 177 7.71 -19.24 -1.43
CA TYR A 177 7.37 -19.74 -0.08
C TYR A 177 8.31 -19.28 1.04
N TYR A 178 9.56 -18.96 0.71
CA TYR A 178 10.58 -18.49 1.67
C TYR A 178 11.30 -17.22 1.21
N LYS A 179 11.06 -16.75 -0.02
CA LYS A 179 11.57 -15.49 -0.58
C LYS A 179 10.60 -14.31 -0.41
N THR A 180 9.42 -14.57 0.14
CA THR A 180 8.51 -13.53 0.63
C THR A 180 7.98 -13.92 2.00
N ASN A 181 7.34 -12.98 2.69
CA ASN A 181 6.71 -13.24 3.97
C ASN A 181 5.58 -14.29 3.83
N PRO A 182 5.62 -15.42 4.56
CA PRO A 182 4.61 -16.47 4.45
C PRO A 182 3.16 -15.99 4.67
N ASN A 183 2.97 -14.93 5.46
CA ASN A 183 1.64 -14.34 5.69
C ASN A 183 1.06 -13.67 4.43
N ASN A 184 1.91 -13.23 3.50
CA ASN A 184 1.49 -12.56 2.27
C ASN A 184 0.98 -13.53 1.19
N ILE A 185 1.34 -14.81 1.31
CA ILE A 185 1.08 -15.84 0.31
C ILE A 185 0.16 -16.95 0.82
N VAL A 186 -0.60 -16.69 1.89
CA VAL A 186 -1.60 -17.64 2.39
C VAL A 186 -2.59 -17.99 1.28
N GLY A 187 -2.67 -19.28 0.94
CA GLY A 187 -3.54 -19.79 -0.12
C GLY A 187 -2.95 -19.73 -1.53
N VAL A 188 -1.73 -19.21 -1.69
CA VAL A 188 -0.97 -19.29 -2.95
C VAL A 188 -0.26 -20.65 -3.03
N SER A 189 -0.26 -21.26 -4.21
CA SER A 189 0.44 -22.50 -4.48
C SER A 189 1.02 -22.53 -5.90
N PHE A 190 2.10 -23.29 -6.08
CA PHE A 190 2.82 -23.37 -7.36
C PHE A 190 2.87 -24.81 -7.89
N THR A 191 2.52 -25.01 -9.17
CA THR A 191 2.66 -26.30 -9.86
C THR A 191 4.07 -26.50 -10.39
N ASP A 192 4.40 -27.76 -10.76
CA ASP A 192 5.70 -28.12 -11.32
C ASP A 192 6.02 -27.30 -12.58
N PRO A 193 7.13 -26.53 -12.60
CA PRO A 193 7.40 -25.59 -13.67
C PRO A 193 7.79 -26.27 -14.99
N ILE A 194 8.39 -27.46 -14.97
CA ILE A 194 8.79 -28.19 -16.21
C ILE A 194 7.55 -28.70 -16.93
N LYS A 195 6.67 -29.41 -16.22
CA LYS A 195 5.41 -29.91 -16.76
C LYS A 195 4.53 -28.77 -17.22
N THR A 196 4.40 -27.71 -16.41
CA THR A 196 3.58 -26.54 -16.75
C THR A 196 4.10 -25.86 -18.02
N SER A 197 5.42 -25.69 -18.14
CA SER A 197 6.04 -25.13 -19.35
C SER A 197 5.74 -25.97 -20.60
N GLN A 198 5.82 -27.30 -20.52
CA GLN A 198 5.51 -28.16 -21.65
C GLN A 198 4.03 -28.07 -22.06
N ASP A 199 3.11 -28.04 -21.08
CA ASP A 199 1.67 -27.90 -21.35
C ASP A 199 1.37 -26.57 -22.08
N GLU A 200 2.00 -25.46 -21.68
CA GLU A 200 1.82 -24.15 -22.33
C GLU A 200 2.45 -24.08 -23.72
N VAL A 201 3.63 -24.69 -23.92
CA VAL A 201 4.25 -24.79 -25.25
C VAL A 201 3.33 -25.53 -26.22
N ASP A 202 2.75 -26.66 -25.81
CA ASP A 202 1.86 -27.45 -26.66
C ASP A 202 0.56 -26.70 -27.00
N LYS A 203 0.02 -25.96 -26.02
CA LYS A 203 -1.14 -25.07 -26.22
C LYS A 203 -0.82 -23.96 -27.22
N LEU A 204 0.28 -23.21 -27.02
CA LEU A 204 0.64 -22.08 -27.89
C LEU A 204 0.92 -22.52 -29.33
N LYS A 205 1.56 -23.69 -29.54
CA LYS A 205 1.73 -24.28 -30.88
C LYS A 205 0.38 -24.57 -31.53
N LYS A 206 -0.57 -25.13 -30.78
CA LYS A 206 -1.93 -25.41 -31.26
C LYS A 206 -2.69 -24.13 -31.63
N ASP A 207 -2.46 -23.04 -30.89
CA ASP A 207 -3.02 -21.71 -31.15
C ASP A 207 -2.31 -20.98 -32.31
N GLY A 208 -1.27 -21.60 -32.88
CA GLY A 208 -0.57 -21.17 -34.08
C GLY A 208 0.62 -20.25 -33.83
N ALA A 209 1.17 -20.22 -32.62
CA ALA A 209 2.43 -19.54 -32.34
C ALA A 209 3.56 -20.15 -33.18
N GLN A 210 4.37 -19.27 -33.77
CA GLN A 210 5.53 -19.60 -34.61
C GLN A 210 6.85 -19.39 -33.89
N VAL A 211 6.82 -18.54 -32.85
CA VAL A 211 7.90 -18.30 -31.90
C VAL A 211 7.30 -18.45 -30.51
N ILE A 212 7.96 -19.18 -29.62
CA ILE A 212 7.51 -19.38 -28.23
C ILE A 212 8.57 -18.88 -27.27
N VAL A 213 8.17 -17.95 -26.42
CA VAL A 213 9.00 -17.30 -25.42
C VAL A 213 8.47 -17.62 -24.03
N GLY A 214 9.30 -18.25 -23.19
CA GLY A 214 9.02 -18.36 -21.76
C GLY A 214 9.49 -17.11 -21.03
N ILE A 215 8.59 -16.41 -20.33
CA ILE A 215 8.91 -15.32 -19.42
C ILE A 215 8.99 -15.93 -18.03
N MET A 216 10.20 -16.19 -17.54
CA MET A 216 10.44 -16.96 -16.33
C MET A 216 11.03 -16.08 -15.24
N HIS A 217 10.66 -16.40 -14.00
CA HIS A 217 11.31 -15.89 -12.80
C HIS A 217 11.70 -17.08 -11.95
N ILE A 218 12.64 -17.89 -12.44
CA ILE A 218 13.04 -19.17 -11.86
C ILE A 218 14.49 -19.14 -11.39
N GLY A 219 15.36 -18.42 -12.09
CA GLY A 219 16.76 -18.28 -11.75
C GLY A 219 17.65 -19.39 -12.31
N ASN A 220 18.95 -19.12 -12.31
CA ASN A 220 19.98 -20.02 -12.84
C ASN A 220 21.20 -20.16 -11.93
N ASP A 221 21.03 -19.92 -10.62
CA ASP A 221 22.08 -20.07 -9.63
C ASP A 221 21.98 -21.38 -8.84
N SER A 222 23.00 -21.68 -8.05
CA SER A 222 23.07 -22.91 -7.25
C SER A 222 22.05 -22.98 -6.10
N SER A 223 21.40 -21.87 -5.76
CA SER A 223 20.37 -21.83 -4.73
C SER A 223 18.98 -22.18 -5.26
N SER A 224 18.77 -22.07 -6.58
CA SER A 224 17.49 -22.28 -7.26
C SER A 224 17.27 -23.75 -7.66
N ASP A 225 16.05 -24.27 -7.52
CA ASP A 225 15.65 -25.58 -8.07
C ASP A 225 14.14 -25.59 -8.44
N PRO A 226 13.77 -25.95 -9.69
CA PRO A 226 14.68 -26.14 -10.84
C PRO A 226 15.29 -24.81 -11.28
N ILE A 227 16.36 -24.88 -12.06
CA ILE A 227 16.95 -23.73 -12.77
C ILE A 227 16.45 -23.66 -14.21
N SER A 228 16.55 -22.51 -14.87
CA SER A 228 16.15 -22.35 -16.28
C SER A 228 16.88 -23.30 -17.23
N ASP A 229 18.14 -23.66 -16.97
CA ASP A 229 18.86 -24.69 -17.74
C ASP A 229 18.10 -26.03 -17.74
N LYS A 230 17.62 -26.46 -16.57
CA LYS A 230 16.90 -27.71 -16.38
C LYS A 230 15.53 -27.67 -17.07
N ILE A 231 14.88 -26.51 -17.16
CA ILE A 231 13.65 -26.34 -17.94
C ILE A 231 13.95 -26.47 -19.44
N ALA A 232 14.97 -25.77 -19.95
CA ALA A 232 15.37 -25.85 -21.36
C ALA A 232 15.85 -27.25 -21.80
N GLU A 233 16.43 -28.02 -20.89
CA GLU A 233 16.81 -29.42 -21.13
C GLU A 233 15.61 -30.36 -21.28
N ASN A 234 14.52 -30.09 -20.55
CA ASN A 234 13.40 -31.02 -20.41
C ASN A 234 12.13 -30.60 -21.17
N VAL A 235 12.05 -29.35 -21.66
CA VAL A 235 10.88 -28.82 -22.38
C VAL A 235 11.20 -28.59 -23.85
N THR A 236 10.39 -29.15 -24.74
CA THR A 236 10.66 -29.14 -26.18
C THR A 236 9.87 -28.06 -26.94
N GLY A 237 10.60 -27.18 -27.63
CA GLY A 237 10.02 -26.15 -28.51
C GLY A 237 9.77 -24.80 -27.87
N ILE A 238 10.49 -24.49 -26.78
CA ILE A 238 10.74 -23.11 -26.37
C ILE A 238 11.89 -22.58 -27.25
N ASP A 239 11.73 -21.40 -27.86
CA ASP A 239 12.78 -20.77 -28.67
C ASP A 239 13.66 -19.86 -27.82
N VAL A 240 13.06 -19.15 -26.87
CA VAL A 240 13.73 -18.21 -25.96
C VAL A 240 13.15 -18.32 -24.56
N ILE A 241 14.00 -18.31 -23.55
CA ILE A 241 13.69 -18.08 -22.14
C ILE A 241 14.26 -16.72 -21.76
N ILE A 242 13.38 -15.82 -21.31
CA ILE A 242 13.74 -14.57 -20.66
C ILE A 242 13.57 -14.82 -19.16
N ASP A 243 14.67 -14.91 -18.41
CA ASP A 243 14.67 -15.31 -16.99
C ASP A 243 14.99 -14.14 -16.04
N GLY A 244 14.80 -14.34 -14.73
CA GLY A 244 15.08 -13.40 -13.62
C GLY A 244 15.58 -14.11 -12.36
N HIS A 245 15.28 -13.59 -11.17
CA HIS A 245 15.50 -14.18 -9.84
C HIS A 245 16.97 -14.23 -9.35
N SER A 246 17.88 -14.80 -10.14
CA SER A 246 19.27 -15.04 -9.72
C SER A 246 20.22 -13.85 -9.86
N HIS A 247 19.74 -12.72 -10.40
CA HIS A 247 20.53 -11.51 -10.70
C HIS A 247 21.76 -11.74 -11.61
N THR A 248 21.78 -12.87 -12.34
CA THR A 248 22.87 -13.30 -13.21
C THR A 248 22.80 -12.65 -14.58
N ILE A 249 23.93 -12.63 -15.30
CA ILE A 249 23.94 -12.35 -16.73
C ILE A 249 23.99 -13.69 -17.46
N GLU A 250 22.93 -14.01 -18.18
CA GLU A 250 22.84 -15.23 -18.98
C GLU A 250 22.70 -14.86 -20.46
N ASN A 251 23.49 -15.52 -21.31
CA ASN A 251 23.41 -15.39 -22.77
C ASN A 251 24.00 -16.66 -23.37
N LYS A 252 23.22 -17.74 -23.33
CA LYS A 252 23.66 -19.07 -23.75
C LYS A 252 22.51 -19.86 -24.36
N HIS A 253 22.85 -20.82 -25.21
CA HIS A 253 21.89 -21.80 -25.70
C HIS A 253 22.01 -23.10 -24.91
N VAL A 254 20.87 -23.57 -24.43
CA VAL A 254 20.72 -24.94 -23.92
C VAL A 254 19.81 -25.66 -24.91
N ASN A 255 20.33 -26.70 -25.55
CA ASN A 255 19.74 -27.25 -26.78
C ASN A 255 19.55 -26.15 -27.84
N ASN A 256 18.32 -25.94 -28.33
CA ASN A 256 17.99 -24.89 -29.30
C ASN A 256 17.33 -23.66 -28.65
N THR A 257 17.29 -23.60 -27.32
CA THR A 257 16.63 -22.53 -26.57
C THR A 257 17.66 -21.53 -26.09
N LEU A 258 17.51 -20.25 -26.48
CA LEU A 258 18.30 -19.16 -25.92
C LEU A 258 17.80 -18.84 -24.51
N ILE A 259 18.69 -18.84 -23.52
CA ILE A 259 18.42 -18.35 -22.16
C ILE A 259 19.09 -16.98 -22.02
N ALA A 260 18.31 -15.98 -21.63
CA ALA A 260 18.74 -14.59 -21.53
C ALA A 260 18.35 -13.97 -20.19
N GLN A 261 19.27 -13.21 -19.57
CA GLN A 261 19.07 -12.46 -18.33
C GLN A 261 20.02 -11.26 -18.25
N THR A 262 19.56 -10.13 -17.71
CA THR A 262 20.24 -8.82 -17.83
C THR A 262 21.06 -8.39 -16.60
N SER A 263 21.37 -9.32 -15.69
CA SER A 263 21.70 -9.04 -14.29
C SER A 263 20.46 -8.55 -13.54
N ALA A 264 20.53 -7.42 -12.82
CA ALA A 264 19.43 -6.82 -12.08
C ALA A 264 19.50 -5.29 -12.15
N TYR A 265 18.54 -4.63 -11.50
CA TYR A 265 18.62 -3.21 -11.14
C TYR A 265 18.64 -2.25 -12.33
N ASN A 266 18.16 -2.70 -13.49
CA ASN A 266 18.30 -1.99 -14.76
C ASN A 266 19.75 -1.59 -15.06
N ALA A 267 20.74 -2.38 -14.62
CA ALA A 267 22.13 -2.14 -14.99
C ALA A 267 22.33 -2.25 -16.52
N ASN A 268 21.55 -3.11 -17.15
CA ASN A 268 21.49 -3.33 -18.59
C ASN A 268 20.03 -3.42 -19.06
N LEU A 269 19.80 -3.08 -20.32
CA LEU A 269 18.60 -3.45 -21.07
C LEU A 269 18.99 -4.57 -22.05
N GLY A 270 18.30 -5.70 -22.01
CA GLY A 270 18.52 -6.80 -22.93
C GLY A 270 17.89 -6.52 -24.29
N LYS A 271 18.55 -6.92 -25.38
CA LYS A 271 18.03 -6.87 -26.75
C LYS A 271 18.22 -8.23 -27.41
N ILE A 272 17.12 -8.96 -27.56
CA ILE A 272 17.05 -10.24 -28.25
C ILE A 272 16.60 -10.00 -29.70
N GLU A 273 17.30 -10.61 -30.64
CA GLU A 273 16.94 -10.65 -32.06
C GLU A 273 16.67 -12.10 -32.46
N ILE A 274 15.43 -12.38 -32.89
CA ILE A 274 14.99 -13.72 -33.32
C ILE A 274 14.79 -13.68 -34.83
N THR A 275 15.52 -14.52 -35.56
CA THR A 275 15.40 -14.66 -37.01
C THR A 275 14.43 -15.78 -37.33
N VAL A 276 13.38 -15.45 -38.08
CA VAL A 276 12.31 -16.35 -38.49
C VAL A 276 12.32 -16.47 -40.01
N THR A 277 12.53 -17.67 -40.55
CA THR A 277 12.50 -17.96 -41.98
C THR A 277 11.40 -18.98 -42.26
N ASP A 278 10.51 -18.66 -43.21
CA ASP A 278 9.36 -19.50 -43.58
C ASP A 278 8.50 -19.92 -42.37
N GLY A 279 8.37 -18.99 -41.42
CA GLY A 279 7.57 -19.18 -40.21
C GLY A 279 8.20 -20.07 -39.15
N LYS A 280 9.49 -20.38 -39.23
CA LYS A 280 10.25 -21.13 -38.22
C LYS A 280 11.44 -20.32 -37.72
N VAL A 281 11.74 -20.42 -36.43
CA VAL A 281 12.97 -19.83 -35.86
C VAL A 281 14.19 -20.54 -36.43
N THR A 282 15.15 -19.75 -36.93
CA THR A 282 16.43 -20.26 -37.46
C THR A 282 17.64 -19.76 -36.68
N ASP A 283 17.49 -18.66 -35.93
CA ASP A 283 18.54 -18.10 -35.08
C ASP A 283 17.94 -17.22 -33.98
N SER A 284 18.59 -17.16 -32.82
CA SER A 284 18.25 -16.25 -31.72
C SER A 284 19.52 -15.82 -31.00
N LYS A 285 19.68 -14.53 -30.73
CA LYS A 285 20.85 -13.98 -30.04
C LYS A 285 20.48 -12.79 -29.17
N GLU A 286 21.26 -12.55 -28.13
CA GLU A 286 21.10 -11.41 -27.25
C GLU A 286 22.34 -10.49 -27.29
N SER A 287 22.09 -9.19 -27.16
CA SER A 287 23.07 -8.18 -26.78
C SER A 287 22.55 -7.33 -25.63
N LEU A 288 23.44 -6.85 -24.76
CA LEU A 288 23.09 -5.98 -23.65
C LEU A 288 23.39 -4.51 -23.99
N ILE A 289 22.53 -3.62 -23.50
CA ILE A 289 22.70 -2.16 -23.56
C ILE A 289 22.92 -1.65 -22.12
N PRO A 290 24.17 -1.46 -21.68
CA PRO A 290 24.45 -0.92 -20.35
C PRO A 290 24.00 0.53 -20.19
N ALA A 291 23.76 0.95 -18.95
CA ALA A 291 23.36 2.33 -18.59
C ALA A 291 24.17 3.42 -19.30
N LYS A 292 25.51 3.32 -19.28
CA LYS A 292 26.40 4.30 -19.95
C LYS A 292 26.17 4.39 -21.46
N VAL A 293 25.90 3.26 -22.11
CA VAL A 293 25.66 3.20 -23.57
C VAL A 293 24.30 3.79 -23.90
N ALA A 294 23.27 3.48 -23.10
CA ALA A 294 21.95 4.11 -23.24
C ALA A 294 22.04 5.63 -23.10
N GLN A 295 22.71 6.12 -22.06
CA GLN A 295 22.85 7.54 -21.75
C GLN A 295 23.67 8.31 -22.80
N ALA A 296 24.67 7.67 -23.41
CA ALA A 296 25.52 8.29 -24.42
C ALA A 296 24.83 8.40 -25.80
N ASN A 297 23.97 7.45 -26.14
CA ASN A 297 23.46 7.30 -27.51
C ASN A 297 21.98 7.67 -27.69
N PHE A 298 21.22 7.81 -26.60
CA PHE A 298 19.79 8.09 -26.65
C PHE A 298 19.44 9.33 -25.83
N THR A 299 18.39 10.04 -26.24
CA THR A 299 17.74 11.07 -25.43
C THR A 299 16.61 10.42 -24.64
N PRO A 300 16.44 10.72 -23.33
CA PRO A 300 15.33 10.17 -22.55
C PRO A 300 13.98 10.64 -23.10
N ASP A 301 12.97 9.78 -23.00
CA ASP A 301 11.61 10.11 -23.39
C ASP A 301 11.00 11.18 -22.48
N ALA A 302 10.83 12.40 -23.01
CA ALA A 302 10.34 13.55 -22.26
C ALA A 302 8.98 13.32 -21.56
N SER A 303 8.09 12.50 -22.13
CA SER A 303 6.78 12.21 -21.53
C SER A 303 6.92 11.31 -20.30
N VAL A 304 7.81 10.32 -20.37
CA VAL A 304 8.10 9.42 -19.25
C VAL A 304 8.92 10.15 -18.19
N THR A 305 9.90 10.97 -18.57
CA THR A 305 10.64 11.84 -17.63
C THR A 305 9.70 12.77 -16.86
N ALA A 306 8.71 13.37 -17.53
CA ALA A 306 7.71 14.21 -16.86
C ALA A 306 6.86 13.42 -15.86
N LEU A 307 6.47 12.19 -16.19
CA LEU A 307 5.72 11.31 -15.28
C LEU A 307 6.58 10.89 -14.06
N VAL A 308 7.85 10.54 -14.27
CA VAL A 308 8.80 10.27 -13.18
C VAL A 308 8.87 11.47 -12.23
N LYS A 309 8.99 12.68 -12.78
CA LYS A 309 8.99 13.91 -11.97
C LYS A 309 7.68 14.07 -11.19
N GLN A 310 6.53 13.91 -11.83
CA GLN A 310 5.22 14.02 -11.18
C GLN A 310 5.07 13.02 -10.03
N ILE A 311 5.51 11.77 -10.22
CA ILE A 311 5.48 10.75 -9.17
C ILE A 311 6.39 11.16 -8.02
N ASN A 312 7.63 11.59 -8.29
CA ASN A 312 8.55 12.05 -7.24
C ASN A 312 7.98 13.25 -6.47
N ASP A 313 7.38 14.23 -7.15
CA ASP A 313 6.76 15.39 -6.51
C ASP A 313 5.60 14.95 -5.59
N THR A 314 4.80 13.95 -6.03
CA THR A 314 3.68 13.39 -5.25
C THR A 314 4.19 12.59 -4.04
N GLN A 315 5.20 11.75 -4.24
CA GLN A 315 5.81 10.97 -3.17
C GLN A 315 6.54 11.86 -2.16
N ALA A 316 7.17 12.96 -2.58
CA ALA A 316 7.79 13.92 -1.67
C ALA A 316 6.78 14.53 -0.68
N ALA A 317 5.51 14.66 -1.06
CA ALA A 317 4.45 15.02 -0.11
C ALA A 317 4.10 13.87 0.85
N ASN A 318 4.06 12.62 0.36
CA ASN A 318 3.84 11.44 1.18
C ASN A 318 4.98 11.18 2.18
N ASN A 319 6.24 11.44 1.80
CA ASN A 319 7.41 11.25 2.65
C ASN A 319 7.35 12.12 3.92
N LYS A 320 6.57 13.21 3.90
CA LYS A 320 6.40 14.10 5.05
C LYS A 320 5.35 13.61 6.06
N LYS A 321 4.68 12.48 5.81
CA LYS A 321 3.74 11.87 6.75
C LYS A 321 4.46 11.48 8.03
N VAL A 322 3.87 11.84 9.16
CA VAL A 322 4.35 11.44 10.49
C VAL A 322 3.96 9.99 10.75
N ILE A 323 4.94 9.17 11.15
CA ILE A 323 4.79 7.74 11.45
C ILE A 323 4.87 7.44 12.95
N GLY A 324 5.43 8.37 13.73
CA GLY A 324 5.69 8.18 15.14
C GLY A 324 6.29 9.41 15.81
N ARG A 325 6.64 9.28 17.09
CA ARG A 325 7.30 10.34 17.87
C ARG A 325 8.27 9.75 18.89
N THR A 326 9.50 10.23 18.91
CA THR A 326 10.50 9.87 19.92
C THR A 326 10.73 11.01 20.91
N ALA A 327 10.91 10.67 22.19
CA ALA A 327 11.28 11.59 23.27
C ALA A 327 12.81 11.73 23.43
N THR A 328 13.59 11.10 22.55
CA THR A 328 15.06 11.17 22.57
C THR A 328 15.60 11.09 21.14
N ALA A 329 16.68 11.82 20.88
CA ALA A 329 17.39 11.72 19.62
C ALA A 329 17.93 10.31 19.41
N LEU A 330 17.70 9.78 18.21
CA LEU A 330 18.18 8.49 17.74
C LEU A 330 19.39 8.74 16.86
N TRP A 331 20.58 8.57 17.44
CA TRP A 331 21.85 8.80 16.79
C TRP A 331 22.27 7.59 15.96
N GLY A 332 22.67 7.86 14.72
CA GLY A 332 23.19 6.89 13.76
C GLY A 332 23.79 7.62 12.56
N GLY A 333 24.32 6.89 11.59
CA GLY A 333 24.94 7.50 10.42
C GLY A 333 26.09 8.43 10.79
N THR A 334 26.12 9.65 10.22
CA THR A 334 27.16 10.64 10.47
C THR A 334 26.69 11.75 11.41
N VAL A 335 27.41 11.96 12.51
CA VAL A 335 27.17 12.97 13.54
C VAL A 335 28.50 13.67 13.85
N ASN A 336 28.52 15.01 13.94
CA ASN A 336 29.76 15.77 14.17
C ASN A 336 30.92 15.38 13.22
N ASN A 337 30.62 15.15 11.93
CA ASN A 337 31.55 14.65 10.91
C ASN A 337 32.14 13.25 11.18
N MET A 338 31.55 12.47 12.08
CA MET A 338 31.95 11.10 12.41
C MET A 338 30.82 10.14 12.06
N SER A 339 31.11 9.06 11.33
CA SER A 339 30.12 8.01 11.07
C SER A 339 29.93 7.10 12.29
N VAL A 340 29.22 7.59 13.32
CA VAL A 340 29.10 6.98 14.65
C VAL A 340 28.67 5.50 14.61
N ALA A 341 27.76 5.12 13.73
CA ALA A 341 27.32 3.72 13.58
C ALA A 341 28.43 2.77 13.07
N ARG A 342 29.51 3.32 12.52
CA ARG A 342 30.69 2.57 12.02
C ARG A 342 31.82 2.48 13.04
N PHE A 343 31.69 3.16 14.18
CA PHE A 343 32.67 3.17 15.27
C PHE A 343 32.27 2.22 16.40
N GLY A 344 30.98 2.13 16.68
CA GLY A 344 30.48 1.50 17.88
C GLY A 344 28.97 1.41 17.93
N GLU A 345 28.47 0.92 19.06
CA GLU A 345 27.04 0.86 19.34
C GLU A 345 26.40 2.25 19.24
N THR A 346 25.27 2.30 18.57
CA THR A 346 24.43 3.49 18.48
C THR A 346 23.00 3.13 18.77
N ASN A 347 22.26 4.03 19.41
CA ASN A 347 20.88 3.73 19.78
C ASN A 347 19.96 3.56 18.56
N LEU A 348 20.17 4.31 17.47
CA LEU A 348 19.43 4.08 16.23
C LEU A 348 19.81 2.76 15.57
N GLY A 349 21.09 2.39 15.56
CA GLY A 349 21.53 1.10 15.03
C GLY A 349 20.93 -0.09 15.79
N ASP A 350 20.93 -0.01 17.13
CA ASP A 350 20.26 -0.99 17.97
C ASP A 350 18.75 -1.06 17.68
N LEU A 351 18.11 0.09 17.48
CA LEU A 351 16.68 0.15 17.21
C LEU A 351 16.32 -0.44 15.83
N VAL A 352 17.17 -0.23 14.83
CA VAL A 352 17.05 -0.91 13.52
C VAL A 352 17.20 -2.43 13.70
N ALA A 353 18.24 -2.88 14.42
CA ALA A 353 18.44 -4.30 14.69
C ALA A 353 17.27 -4.91 15.52
N ASP A 354 16.67 -4.15 16.43
CA ASP A 354 15.46 -4.56 17.15
C ASP A 354 14.27 -4.74 16.21
N SER A 355 14.08 -3.82 15.27
CA SER A 355 13.03 -3.95 14.25
C SER A 355 13.23 -5.20 13.38
N MET A 356 14.48 -5.55 13.05
CA MET A 356 14.81 -6.77 12.32
C MET A 356 14.54 -8.03 13.14
N ASN A 357 14.88 -8.04 14.43
CA ASN A 357 14.57 -9.15 15.33
C ASN A 357 13.06 -9.35 15.48
N TRP A 358 12.31 -8.24 15.63
CA TRP A 358 10.85 -8.24 15.67
C TRP A 358 10.23 -8.77 14.36
N GLY A 359 10.75 -8.32 13.21
CA GLY A 359 10.34 -8.82 11.90
C GLY A 359 10.62 -10.32 11.75
N ALA A 360 11.81 -10.77 12.13
CA ALA A 360 12.23 -12.17 12.07
C ALA A 360 11.37 -13.08 12.94
N SER A 361 11.02 -12.62 14.14
CA SER A 361 10.11 -13.33 15.05
C SER A 361 8.75 -13.61 14.40
N SER A 362 8.25 -12.66 13.61
CA SER A 362 7.01 -12.82 12.87
C SER A 362 7.15 -13.78 11.68
N GLN A 363 8.31 -13.79 11.01
CA GLN A 363 8.58 -14.69 9.88
C GLN A 363 8.71 -16.16 10.29
N VAL A 364 9.36 -16.44 11.43
CA VAL A 364 9.61 -17.84 11.85
C VAL A 364 8.41 -18.50 12.52
N LYS A 365 7.36 -17.73 12.85
CA LYS A 365 6.16 -18.24 13.52
C LYS A 365 5.45 -19.29 12.65
N GLY A 366 5.13 -20.45 13.22
CA GLY A 366 4.51 -21.57 12.52
C GLY A 366 5.46 -22.36 11.61
N THR A 367 6.76 -22.01 11.60
CA THR A 367 7.79 -22.74 10.85
C THR A 367 8.55 -23.71 11.77
N ALA A 368 9.40 -24.57 11.20
CA ALA A 368 10.28 -25.45 11.97
C ALA A 368 11.34 -24.70 12.81
N PHE A 369 11.49 -23.38 12.62
CA PHE A 369 12.44 -22.53 13.34
C PHE A 369 11.79 -21.75 14.49
N GLU A 370 10.47 -21.89 14.69
CA GLU A 370 9.78 -21.30 15.83
C GLU A 370 10.40 -21.80 17.16
N GLY A 371 10.69 -20.85 18.06
CA GLY A 371 11.27 -21.15 19.38
C GLY A 371 12.79 -21.23 19.43
N LEU A 372 13.50 -21.13 18.29
CA LEU A 372 14.95 -20.92 18.30
C LEU A 372 15.29 -19.50 18.78
N PRO A 373 16.47 -19.28 19.42
CA PRO A 373 16.96 -17.93 19.70
C PRO A 373 17.12 -17.13 18.40
N ILE A 374 16.67 -15.88 18.42
CA ILE A 374 16.79 -14.94 17.30
C ILE A 374 17.76 -13.82 17.69
N VAL A 375 18.79 -13.64 16.89
CA VAL A 375 19.70 -12.49 16.95
C VAL A 375 19.58 -11.71 15.66
N ALA A 376 19.77 -10.39 15.72
CA ALA A 376 19.80 -9.55 14.53
C ALA A 376 21.10 -8.77 14.44
N LEU A 377 21.49 -8.46 13.21
CA LEU A 377 22.66 -7.67 12.87
C LEU A 377 22.34 -6.75 11.70
N GLU A 378 22.68 -5.48 11.84
CA GLU A 378 22.73 -4.49 10.75
C GLU A 378 24.13 -3.89 10.72
N ASN A 379 24.82 -3.94 9.58
CA ASN A 379 26.09 -3.24 9.43
C ASN A 379 25.89 -1.73 9.60
N GLY A 380 26.81 -1.07 10.30
CA GLY A 380 26.80 0.39 10.52
C GLY A 380 26.86 1.21 9.23
N GLY A 381 27.26 0.60 8.11
CA GLY A 381 27.16 1.15 6.76
C GLY A 381 25.73 1.30 6.26
N GLY A 382 24.81 0.45 6.72
CA GLY A 382 23.38 0.44 6.40
C GLY A 382 22.59 1.56 7.08
N VAL A 383 22.98 1.98 8.29
CA VAL A 383 22.35 3.08 9.05
C VAL A 383 22.92 4.44 8.61
N ARG A 384 22.12 5.27 7.94
CA ARG A 384 22.65 6.40 7.16
C ARG A 384 22.55 7.79 7.78
N THR A 385 21.60 8.03 8.65
CA THR A 385 21.39 9.33 9.31
C THR A 385 20.89 9.14 10.73
N SER A 386 20.77 10.24 11.48
CA SER A 386 20.11 10.30 12.79
C SER A 386 18.68 10.82 12.67
N ILE A 387 17.84 10.54 13.67
CA ILE A 387 16.51 11.10 13.84
C ILE A 387 16.51 11.93 15.13
N LEU A 388 16.22 13.22 15.05
CA LEU A 388 16.21 14.10 16.22
C LEU A 388 14.97 13.85 17.10
N THR A 389 14.98 14.39 18.32
CA THR A 389 13.84 14.31 19.22
C THR A 389 12.60 14.92 18.56
N GLY A 390 11.43 14.31 18.74
CA GLY A 390 10.16 14.79 18.20
C GLY A 390 9.52 13.85 17.19
N TYR A 391 8.79 14.42 16.23
CA TYR A 391 8.04 13.66 15.25
C TYR A 391 8.97 12.99 14.23
N ILE A 392 8.65 11.73 13.93
CA ILE A 392 9.35 10.94 12.94
C ILE A 392 8.48 10.88 11.70
N THR A 393 9.03 11.24 10.55
CA THR A 393 8.35 11.13 9.25
C THR A 393 8.85 9.94 8.45
N HIS A 394 8.11 9.58 7.41
CA HIS A 394 8.54 8.57 6.44
C HIS A 394 9.89 8.95 5.77
N GLU A 395 10.13 10.25 5.52
CA GLU A 395 11.40 10.79 5.04
C GLU A 395 12.55 10.49 6.00
N ASN A 396 12.31 10.54 7.32
CA ASN A 396 13.33 10.13 8.29
C ASN A 396 13.66 8.65 8.15
N VAL A 397 12.66 7.77 8.01
CA VAL A 397 12.88 6.32 7.83
C VAL A 397 13.68 6.02 6.56
N ILE A 398 13.28 6.60 5.43
CA ILE A 398 14.02 6.47 4.16
C ILE A 398 15.43 7.00 4.32
N GLY A 399 15.60 8.13 5.01
CA GLY A 399 16.90 8.72 5.29
C GLY A 399 17.80 7.80 6.10
N VAL A 400 17.26 6.95 6.97
CA VAL A 400 18.01 5.95 7.74
C VAL A 400 18.34 4.72 6.90
N LEU A 401 17.38 4.18 6.14
CA LEU A 401 17.49 2.92 5.37
C LEU A 401 17.17 3.12 3.87
N PRO A 402 18.03 3.82 3.10
CA PRO A 402 17.69 4.25 1.74
C PRO A 402 17.92 3.19 0.64
N PHE A 403 18.45 2.02 0.99
CA PHE A 403 18.97 1.07 0.01
C PHE A 403 17.93 0.08 -0.54
N GLY A 404 16.77 -0.02 0.11
CA GLY A 404 15.77 -1.02 -0.23
C GLY A 404 16.17 -2.46 0.13
N ASN A 405 17.14 -2.61 1.04
CA ASN A 405 17.54 -3.91 1.57
C ASN A 405 16.33 -4.59 2.24
N ILE A 406 16.30 -5.92 2.20
CA ILE A 406 15.25 -6.73 2.81
C ILE A 406 15.77 -7.49 4.04
N LEU A 407 14.85 -7.86 4.92
CA LEU A 407 15.16 -8.77 6.01
C LEU A 407 15.45 -10.17 5.47
N SER A 408 16.59 -10.76 5.84
CA SER A 408 17.00 -12.10 5.39
C SER A 408 17.44 -12.96 6.57
N LEU A 409 17.01 -14.21 6.60
CA LEU A 409 17.14 -15.11 7.75
C LEU A 409 18.02 -16.32 7.43
N LYS A 410 19.04 -16.55 8.26
CA LYS A 410 19.89 -17.75 8.20
C LYS A 410 19.85 -18.50 9.52
N VAL A 411 19.99 -19.82 9.47
CA VAL A 411 20.37 -20.59 10.66
C VAL A 411 21.88 -20.60 10.75
N VAL A 412 22.40 -20.11 11.87
CA VAL A 412 23.83 -20.10 12.20
C VAL A 412 24.08 -20.87 13.48
N THR A 413 25.30 -21.34 13.62
CA THR A 413 25.84 -21.92 14.85
C THR A 413 26.72 -20.90 15.58
N PRO A 414 26.98 -21.06 16.88
CA PRO A 414 27.85 -20.15 17.62
C PRO A 414 29.20 -19.89 16.94
N ASN A 415 29.89 -20.91 16.41
CA ASN A 415 31.17 -20.70 15.71
C ASN A 415 31.05 -19.79 14.48
N ILE A 416 29.93 -19.86 13.74
CA ILE A 416 29.64 -18.96 12.61
C ILE A 416 29.33 -17.56 13.13
N LEU A 417 28.53 -17.44 14.19
CA LEU A 417 28.20 -16.15 14.80
C LEU A 417 29.46 -15.43 15.34
N TYR A 418 30.41 -16.17 15.89
CA TYR A 418 31.74 -15.64 16.21
C TYR A 418 32.46 -15.13 14.95
N ALA A 419 32.49 -15.88 13.86
CA ALA A 419 33.11 -15.42 12.61
C ALA A 419 32.46 -14.14 12.05
N VAL A 420 31.13 -14.04 12.13
CA VAL A 420 30.35 -12.85 11.75
C VAL A 420 30.80 -11.62 12.55
N LEU A 421 30.81 -11.71 13.88
CA LEU A 421 31.21 -10.57 14.73
C LEU A 421 32.70 -10.26 14.63
N GLU A 422 33.55 -11.28 14.41
CA GLU A 422 34.99 -11.09 14.15
C GLU A 422 35.25 -10.31 12.86
N ASN A 423 34.48 -10.57 11.79
CA ASN A 423 34.51 -9.71 10.61
C ASN A 423 34.07 -8.29 10.99
N GLY A 424 32.96 -8.15 11.72
CA GLY A 424 32.39 -6.86 12.08
C GLY A 424 33.34 -5.93 12.82
N VAL A 425 34.19 -6.47 13.71
CA VAL A 425 35.19 -5.65 14.45
C VAL A 425 36.60 -5.70 13.86
N SER A 426 36.79 -6.28 12.67
CA SER A 426 38.12 -6.47 12.06
C SER A 426 38.84 -5.17 11.70
N LYS A 427 38.10 -4.10 11.42
CA LYS A 427 38.63 -2.79 11.03
C LYS A 427 38.73 -1.78 12.16
N VAL A 428 38.23 -2.12 13.34
CA VAL A 428 38.42 -1.32 14.55
C VAL A 428 39.92 -1.29 14.87
N ALA A 429 40.47 -0.10 15.03
CA ALA A 429 41.86 0.09 15.42
C ALA A 429 42.03 -0.15 16.93
N LYS A 430 43.27 -0.24 17.38
CA LYS A 430 43.57 -0.34 18.81
C LYS A 430 43.08 0.92 19.54
N VAL A 431 42.54 0.76 20.74
CA VAL A 431 42.20 1.88 21.62
C VAL A 431 43.48 2.66 21.94
N ASP A 432 43.44 3.98 21.77
CA ASP A 432 44.55 4.84 22.16
C ASP A 432 44.77 4.72 23.68
N PRO A 433 45.95 4.24 24.14
CA PRO A 433 46.20 4.01 25.56
C PRO A 433 46.31 5.31 26.38
N ALA A 434 46.54 6.47 25.74
CA ALA A 434 46.63 7.77 26.39
C ALA A 434 45.27 8.46 26.49
N THR A 435 44.45 8.37 25.44
CA THR A 435 43.19 9.11 25.36
C THR A 435 41.95 8.25 25.58
N GLY A 436 42.06 6.91 25.45
CA GLY A 436 40.91 6.00 25.46
C GLY A 436 40.08 6.04 24.19
N ILE A 437 40.50 6.80 23.16
CA ILE A 437 39.73 6.97 21.94
C ILE A 437 39.81 5.70 21.08
N ILE A 438 38.65 5.25 20.62
CA ILE A 438 38.48 4.17 19.65
C ILE A 438 38.48 4.77 18.25
N SER A 439 39.23 4.19 17.32
CA SER A 439 39.31 4.62 15.92
C SER A 439 39.21 3.41 14.97
N GLY A 440 39.27 3.66 13.65
CA GLY A 440 39.08 2.61 12.63
C GLY A 440 37.59 2.43 12.31
N VAL A 441 37.15 3.14 11.27
CA VAL A 441 35.77 3.10 10.79
C VAL A 441 35.65 2.20 9.57
N ASP A 442 34.62 1.38 9.55
CA ASP A 442 34.26 0.61 8.36
C ASP A 442 32.76 0.32 8.38
N GLY A 443 32.16 0.16 7.20
CA GLY A 443 30.73 -0.13 7.08
C GLY A 443 30.33 -1.37 7.87
N ARG A 444 31.22 -2.36 7.97
CA ARG A 444 30.98 -3.66 8.60
C ARG A 444 30.75 -3.65 10.11
N PHE A 445 30.89 -2.52 10.82
CA PHE A 445 30.73 -2.56 12.28
C PHE A 445 29.29 -3.03 12.65
N PRO A 446 29.11 -4.03 13.53
CA PRO A 446 27.79 -4.63 13.73
C PRO A 446 26.95 -3.86 14.76
N GLN A 447 25.78 -3.36 14.34
CA GLN A 447 24.69 -2.97 15.24
C GLN A 447 23.81 -4.20 15.46
N ILE A 448 23.40 -4.49 16.70
CA ILE A 448 22.91 -5.85 17.04
C ILE A 448 21.68 -5.85 17.93
N SER A 449 20.91 -6.94 17.87
CA SER A 449 19.77 -7.23 18.76
C SER A 449 19.73 -8.70 19.17
N GLY A 450 19.10 -9.01 20.30
CA GLY A 450 18.97 -10.38 20.84
C GLY A 450 20.27 -10.96 21.43
N MET A 451 21.37 -10.22 21.39
CA MET A 451 22.66 -10.63 21.95
C MET A 451 23.45 -9.43 22.48
N ARG A 452 24.51 -9.72 23.26
CA ARG A 452 25.60 -8.81 23.61
C ARG A 452 26.93 -9.45 23.27
N PHE A 453 27.95 -8.66 22.98
CA PHE A 453 29.30 -9.19 22.80
C PHE A 453 30.40 -8.28 23.35
N GLU A 454 31.52 -8.91 23.71
CA GLU A 454 32.75 -8.25 24.11
C GLU A 454 33.83 -8.53 23.06
N TYR A 455 34.66 -7.54 22.75
CA TYR A 455 35.80 -7.70 21.85
C TYR A 455 37.04 -6.95 22.32
N ASP A 456 38.22 -7.50 22.08
CA ASP A 456 39.51 -6.86 22.37
C ASP A 456 40.19 -6.45 21.05
N PRO A 457 40.22 -5.14 20.70
CA PRO A 457 40.83 -4.66 19.47
C PRO A 457 42.36 -4.81 19.44
N SER A 458 43.01 -5.15 20.56
CA SER A 458 44.44 -5.44 20.62
C SER A 458 44.81 -6.83 20.08
N LEU A 459 43.83 -7.74 20.01
CA LEU A 459 43.97 -9.10 19.47
C LEU A 459 43.92 -9.11 17.92
N THR A 460 44.17 -10.28 17.33
CA THR A 460 44.33 -10.47 15.88
C THR A 460 42.98 -10.32 15.17
N PRO A 461 42.83 -9.35 14.24
CA PRO A 461 41.60 -9.18 13.46
C PRO A 461 41.42 -10.30 12.43
N SER A 462 40.17 -10.53 12.02
CA SER A 462 39.90 -11.25 10.78
C SER A 462 40.48 -10.51 9.57
N ASN A 463 40.94 -11.26 8.58
CA ASN A 463 41.45 -10.71 7.33
C ASN A 463 41.10 -11.62 6.15
N THR A 464 41.17 -11.09 4.93
CA THR A 464 41.06 -11.91 3.72
C THR A 464 42.44 -12.47 3.38
N ASP A 465 42.53 -13.78 3.20
CA ASP A 465 43.73 -14.44 2.68
C ASP A 465 43.98 -13.94 1.25
N PRO A 466 45.06 -13.21 0.99
CA PRO A 466 45.34 -12.66 -0.33
C PRO A 466 45.66 -13.74 -1.39
N SER A 467 45.96 -14.98 -0.98
CA SER A 467 46.27 -16.10 -1.88
C SER A 467 45.05 -16.93 -2.30
N LYS A 468 43.99 -16.91 -1.48
CA LYS A 468 42.76 -17.71 -1.70
C LYS A 468 41.51 -16.86 -1.87
N GLY A 469 41.56 -15.58 -1.48
CA GLY A 469 40.38 -14.71 -1.43
C GLY A 469 39.39 -15.07 -0.31
N GLU A 470 39.75 -15.97 0.61
CA GLU A 470 38.88 -16.47 1.68
C GLU A 470 39.08 -15.71 2.99
N LEU A 471 38.05 -15.64 3.83
CA LEU A 471 38.16 -15.01 5.15
C LEU A 471 38.89 -15.92 6.14
N VAL A 472 39.96 -15.42 6.75
CA VAL A 472 40.60 -16.03 7.93
C VAL A 472 40.05 -15.36 9.18
N THR A 473 39.40 -16.15 10.03
CA THR A 473 38.75 -15.64 11.26
C THR A 473 39.79 -15.29 12.33
N GLY A 474 39.66 -14.09 12.91
CA GLY A 474 40.48 -13.60 14.01
C GLY A 474 40.07 -14.12 15.40
N ASN A 475 40.56 -13.45 16.44
CA ASN A 475 40.28 -13.78 17.83
C ASN A 475 39.94 -12.56 18.72
N ARG A 476 39.44 -11.48 18.13
CA ARG A 476 39.05 -10.27 18.87
C ARG A 476 37.79 -10.46 19.70
N VAL A 477 36.80 -11.21 19.25
CA VAL A 477 35.52 -11.37 19.95
C VAL A 477 35.69 -12.36 21.11
N THR A 478 35.74 -11.88 22.34
CA THR A 478 36.05 -12.74 23.50
C THR A 478 34.81 -13.42 24.08
N LYS A 479 33.63 -12.83 23.93
CA LYS A 479 32.38 -13.32 24.54
C LYS A 479 31.18 -12.94 23.69
N ILE A 480 30.24 -13.87 23.51
CA ILE A 480 28.89 -13.60 23.00
C ILE A 480 27.88 -14.13 24.03
N VAL A 481 26.86 -13.35 24.33
CA VAL A 481 25.79 -13.69 25.27
C VAL A 481 24.44 -13.47 24.59
N LEU A 482 23.57 -14.48 24.60
CA LEU A 482 22.18 -14.31 24.17
C LEU A 482 21.40 -13.51 25.22
N VAL A 483 20.50 -12.64 24.79
CA VAL A 483 19.68 -11.80 25.69
C VAL A 483 18.31 -12.45 25.89
N ASN A 484 17.85 -12.49 27.13
CA ASN A 484 16.51 -12.99 27.47
C ASN A 484 15.43 -11.96 27.09
N ALA A 485 14.16 -12.37 27.05
CA ALA A 485 13.05 -11.49 26.70
C ALA A 485 12.88 -10.28 27.65
N ASP A 486 13.37 -10.36 28.89
CA ASP A 486 13.37 -9.26 29.87
C ASP A 486 14.59 -8.33 29.75
N GLY A 487 15.47 -8.55 28.76
CA GLY A 487 16.68 -7.77 28.51
C GLY A 487 17.91 -8.22 29.31
N THR A 488 17.79 -9.22 30.20
CA THR A 488 18.92 -9.71 31.00
C THR A 488 19.87 -10.63 30.19
N ASP A 489 21.10 -10.77 30.67
CA ASP A 489 22.05 -11.73 30.10
C ASP A 489 21.56 -13.18 30.27
N GLY A 490 21.49 -13.91 29.17
CA GLY A 490 21.14 -15.32 29.12
C GLY A 490 22.37 -16.22 28.88
N LYS A 491 22.26 -17.13 27.92
CA LYS A 491 23.29 -18.14 27.63
C LYS A 491 24.54 -17.50 27.01
N VAL A 492 25.70 -17.72 27.64
CA VAL A 492 27.00 -17.46 27.02
C VAL A 492 27.29 -18.54 25.98
N LEU A 493 27.68 -18.14 24.77
CA LEU A 493 27.94 -19.05 23.67
C LEU A 493 29.39 -19.57 23.68
N ASP A 494 29.57 -20.84 23.35
CA ASP A 494 30.89 -21.43 23.12
C ASP A 494 31.30 -21.23 21.66
N ARG A 495 32.46 -20.61 21.42
CA ARG A 495 33.05 -20.43 20.08
C ARG A 495 33.22 -21.74 19.31
N LYS A 496 33.38 -22.87 20.00
CA LYS A 496 33.56 -24.19 19.38
C LYS A 496 32.25 -24.92 19.08
N ASP A 497 31.11 -24.39 19.50
CA ASP A 497 29.82 -25.04 19.25
C ASP A 497 29.41 -24.88 17.78
N THR A 498 29.34 -26.03 17.10
CA THR A 498 28.94 -26.18 15.70
C THR A 498 27.56 -26.82 15.55
N THR A 499 26.76 -26.86 16.62
CA THR A 499 25.52 -27.65 16.69
C THR A 499 24.30 -26.87 17.14
N THR A 500 24.43 -25.94 18.09
CA THR A 500 23.31 -25.12 18.54
C THR A 500 22.81 -24.27 17.36
N SER A 501 21.53 -24.37 17.03
CA SER A 501 20.91 -23.56 15.98
C SER A 501 20.41 -22.24 16.52
N ILE A 502 20.75 -21.15 15.85
CA ILE A 502 20.33 -19.77 16.14
C ILE A 502 19.85 -19.16 14.84
N VAL A 503 18.73 -18.44 14.87
CA VAL A 503 18.28 -17.65 13.72
C VAL A 503 19.03 -16.32 13.74
N LEU A 504 19.80 -16.06 12.70
CA LEU A 504 20.40 -14.76 12.41
C LEU A 504 19.51 -14.01 11.43
N ALA A 505 19.02 -12.85 11.85
CA ALA A 505 18.36 -11.87 11.01
C ALA A 505 19.37 -10.79 10.57
N SER A 506 19.61 -10.67 9.28
CA SER A 506 20.49 -9.64 8.70
C SER A 506 19.82 -8.99 7.50
N ASN A 507 20.47 -8.00 6.91
CA ASN A 507 20.08 -7.53 5.59
C ASN A 507 20.61 -8.45 4.47
N ASP A 508 19.95 -8.42 3.31
CA ASP A 508 20.29 -9.24 2.14
C ASP A 508 21.70 -8.95 1.57
N PHE A 509 22.16 -7.70 1.66
CA PHE A 509 23.52 -7.33 1.26
C PHE A 509 24.59 -8.07 2.06
N GLU A 510 24.47 -8.13 3.38
CA GLU A 510 25.39 -8.87 4.26
C GLU A 510 25.29 -10.37 4.05
N VAL A 511 24.07 -10.88 3.92
CA VAL A 511 23.81 -12.30 3.65
C VAL A 511 24.46 -12.75 2.34
N ALA A 512 24.52 -11.89 1.33
CA ALA A 512 25.22 -12.15 0.07
C ALA A 512 26.76 -12.07 0.18
N GLY A 513 27.29 -11.70 1.34
CA GLY A 513 28.72 -11.55 1.60
C GLY A 513 29.25 -10.11 1.49
N GLY A 514 28.35 -9.12 1.38
CA GLY A 514 28.68 -7.70 1.46
C GLY A 514 29.48 -7.36 2.72
N ASP A 515 30.27 -6.29 2.68
CA ASP A 515 31.14 -5.84 3.79
C ASP A 515 32.08 -6.93 4.38
N GLY A 516 32.33 -8.01 3.62
CA GLY A 516 33.19 -9.11 4.02
C GLY A 516 32.49 -10.21 4.83
N TYR A 517 31.16 -10.19 4.95
CA TYR A 517 30.36 -11.22 5.61
C TYR A 517 30.25 -12.54 4.80
N THR A 518 31.35 -12.96 4.18
CA THR A 518 31.41 -14.09 3.24
C THR A 518 31.04 -15.45 3.85
N MET A 519 31.13 -15.58 5.18
CA MET A 519 30.72 -16.76 5.93
C MET A 519 29.21 -17.03 5.85
N LEU A 520 28.39 -16.04 5.47
CA LEU A 520 26.94 -16.17 5.32
C LEU A 520 26.51 -16.63 3.93
N LYS A 521 27.33 -16.37 2.90
CA LYS A 521 26.97 -16.50 1.48
C LYS A 521 26.44 -17.88 1.10
N ASN A 522 27.06 -18.94 1.61
CA ASN A 522 26.73 -20.32 1.24
C ASN A 522 25.76 -21.00 2.21
N LEU A 523 25.29 -20.29 3.24
CA LEU A 523 24.28 -20.82 4.15
C LEU A 523 22.91 -20.79 3.48
N LYS A 524 22.10 -21.82 3.69
CA LYS A 524 20.74 -21.87 3.16
C LYS A 524 19.90 -20.71 3.73
N ASN A 525 19.22 -19.96 2.85
CA ASN A 525 18.21 -18.99 3.29
C ASN A 525 16.99 -19.74 3.84
N ILE A 526 16.54 -19.36 5.04
CA ILE A 526 15.36 -19.96 5.66
C ILE A 526 14.13 -19.04 5.63
N GLY A 527 14.29 -17.79 5.23
CA GLY A 527 13.18 -16.84 5.08
C GLY A 527 13.65 -15.44 4.71
N GLU A 528 12.87 -14.74 3.91
CA GLU A 528 13.01 -13.30 3.63
C GLU A 528 11.73 -12.58 4.10
N GLY A 529 11.91 -11.37 4.62
CA GLY A 529 10.83 -10.50 5.05
C GLY A 529 10.73 -9.26 4.17
N ASN A 530 9.91 -8.30 4.59
CA ASN A 530 9.76 -7.03 3.88
C ASN A 530 11.08 -6.23 3.84
N ALA A 531 11.08 -5.18 3.01
CA ALA A 531 12.13 -4.16 3.02
C ALA A 531 12.32 -3.58 4.43
N LEU A 532 13.58 -3.31 4.80
CA LEU A 532 13.93 -2.90 6.16
C LEU A 532 13.35 -1.54 6.55
N ASP A 533 13.20 -0.62 5.60
CA ASP A 533 12.51 0.66 5.80
C ASP A 533 11.05 0.44 6.24
N VAL A 534 10.36 -0.50 5.60
CA VAL A 534 8.97 -0.87 5.94
C VAL A 534 8.89 -1.51 7.33
N ILE A 535 9.80 -2.44 7.65
CA ILE A 535 9.84 -3.10 8.96
C ILE A 535 10.14 -2.09 10.06
N PHE A 536 11.11 -1.19 9.82
CA PHE A 536 11.50 -0.16 10.76
C PHE A 536 10.37 0.83 11.02
N GLU A 537 9.67 1.30 9.98
CA GLU A 537 8.49 2.14 10.13
C GLU A 537 7.41 1.48 11.00
N GLN A 538 7.05 0.23 10.69
CA GLN A 538 6.03 -0.51 11.44
C GLN A 538 6.42 -0.65 12.91
N TYR A 539 7.70 -0.90 13.18
CA TYR A 539 8.22 -1.00 14.53
C TYR A 539 8.18 0.34 15.28
N LEU A 540 8.54 1.45 14.62
CA LEU A 540 8.42 2.80 15.19
C LEU A 540 6.97 3.18 15.52
N THR A 541 6.03 2.84 14.62
CA THR A 541 4.59 3.04 14.87
C THR A 541 4.12 2.21 16.07
N LYS A 542 4.53 0.93 16.16
CA LYS A 542 4.24 0.08 17.32
C LYS A 542 4.75 0.71 18.62
N LEU A 543 6.02 1.11 18.67
CA LEU A 543 6.61 1.72 19.86
C LEU A 543 5.89 3.02 20.25
N THR A 544 5.51 3.83 19.26
CA THR A 544 4.75 5.07 19.50
C THR A 544 3.38 4.77 20.12
N ILE A 545 2.67 3.76 19.63
CA ILE A 545 1.37 3.34 20.18
C ILE A 545 1.53 2.82 21.60
N GLU A 546 2.48 1.93 21.85
CA GLU A 546 2.77 1.36 23.17
C GLU A 546 3.22 2.44 24.18
N GLY A 547 3.91 3.47 23.70
CA GLY A 547 4.30 4.65 24.47
C GLY A 547 3.21 5.72 24.63
N ASN A 548 1.96 5.44 24.26
CA ASN A 548 0.84 6.39 24.34
C ASN A 548 1.08 7.70 23.57
N GLY A 549 1.66 7.58 22.37
CA GLY A 549 1.92 8.70 21.45
C GLY A 549 3.38 9.17 21.40
N SER A 550 4.28 8.63 22.23
CA SER A 550 5.73 8.84 22.09
C SER A 550 6.52 7.75 22.80
N PHE A 551 7.69 7.36 22.29
CA PHE A 551 8.57 6.41 22.96
C PHE A 551 9.91 7.03 23.36
N PHE A 552 10.55 6.47 24.40
CA PHE A 552 11.91 6.78 24.80
C PHE A 552 12.83 5.63 24.39
N TYR A 553 14.05 5.95 23.95
CA TYR A 553 15.05 4.94 23.63
C TYR A 553 16.44 5.41 24.09
N PRO A 554 17.11 4.69 25.00
CA PRO A 554 18.34 5.15 25.64
C PRO A 554 19.49 5.29 24.64
N SER A 555 20.46 6.19 24.92
CA SER A 555 21.60 6.43 24.02
C SER A 555 22.56 5.24 23.87
N SER A 556 22.52 4.28 24.81
CA SER A 556 23.17 2.96 24.71
C SER A 556 22.49 1.97 25.66
N GLN A 557 22.58 0.69 25.32
CA GLN A 557 22.14 -0.45 26.14
C GLN A 557 23.30 -1.39 26.53
N GLY A 558 24.53 -1.04 26.15
CA GLY A 558 25.73 -1.84 26.42
C GLY A 558 25.69 -3.20 25.73
N ARG A 559 25.16 -3.24 24.50
CA ARG A 559 25.15 -4.44 23.65
C ARG A 559 26.55 -4.79 23.16
N THR A 560 27.40 -3.79 22.95
CA THR A 560 28.77 -3.98 22.47
C THR A 560 29.78 -3.36 23.42
N LYS A 561 30.83 -4.12 23.76
CA LYS A 561 31.87 -3.66 24.69
C LYS A 561 33.28 -3.92 24.17
N ALA A 562 34.04 -2.85 23.99
CA ALA A 562 35.48 -2.93 23.74
C ALA A 562 36.25 -3.18 25.04
N ILE A 563 37.04 -4.25 25.08
CA ILE A 563 37.98 -4.54 26.16
C ILE A 563 39.22 -3.68 25.95
N THR A 564 39.60 -2.93 26.98
CA THR A 564 40.77 -2.07 26.97
C THR A 564 41.39 -2.00 28.37
N THR A 565 42.69 -1.71 28.42
CA THR A 565 43.40 -1.40 29.67
C THR A 565 43.12 0.03 30.15
N TYR A 566 42.61 0.89 29.27
CA TYR A 566 42.25 2.27 29.61
C TYR A 566 41.09 2.29 30.60
N GLN A 567 41.23 3.07 31.67
CA GLN A 567 40.19 3.22 32.70
C GLN A 567 39.37 4.47 32.40
N TYR A 568 38.18 4.27 31.82
CA TYR A 568 37.25 5.35 31.57
C TYR A 568 36.74 5.96 32.88
N LYS A 569 36.74 7.29 32.94
CA LYS A 569 36.24 8.08 34.07
C LYS A 569 35.11 8.99 33.57
N PRO A 570 34.27 9.52 34.46
CA PRO A 570 33.37 10.60 34.09
C PRO A 570 34.14 11.73 33.38
N TYR A 571 33.56 12.30 32.33
CA TYR A 571 34.20 13.28 31.46
C TYR A 571 33.47 14.62 31.46
N SER A 572 34.15 15.64 30.93
CA SER A 572 33.58 16.96 30.66
C SER A 572 33.43 17.16 29.16
N ALA A 573 32.35 17.80 28.75
CA ALA A 573 32.09 18.18 27.37
C ALA A 573 31.84 19.68 27.25
N THR A 574 32.10 20.23 26.07
CA THR A 574 31.86 21.63 25.75
C THR A 574 30.99 21.70 24.51
N VAL A 575 29.86 22.40 24.64
CA VAL A 575 28.92 22.65 23.53
C VAL A 575 28.96 24.14 23.21
N THR A 576 29.51 24.51 22.06
CA THR A 576 29.42 25.88 21.54
C THR A 576 28.01 26.10 21.01
N VAL A 577 27.28 27.06 21.60
CA VAL A 577 25.86 27.30 21.31
C VAL A 577 25.72 28.58 20.50
N SER A 578 25.08 28.49 19.33
CA SER A 578 24.67 29.63 18.51
C SER A 578 23.17 29.60 18.21
N ASP A 579 22.63 30.70 17.71
CA ASP A 579 21.34 30.79 17.03
C ASP A 579 21.51 31.52 15.68
N ASN A 580 20.40 31.96 15.07
CA ASN A 580 20.44 32.72 13.83
C ASN A 580 21.03 34.14 13.94
N GLN A 581 21.25 34.64 15.16
CA GLN A 581 21.84 35.94 15.45
C GLN A 581 23.33 35.84 15.80
N GLY A 582 23.83 34.65 16.11
CA GLY A 582 25.24 34.37 16.35
C GLY A 582 25.48 33.50 17.57
N LEU A 583 26.67 33.60 18.16
CA LEU A 583 27.01 32.86 19.38
C LEU A 583 26.22 33.40 20.58
N LEU A 584 25.68 32.49 21.40
CA LEU A 584 25.02 32.84 22.65
C LEU A 584 26.10 33.07 23.72
N VAL A 585 26.67 34.27 23.78
CA VAL A 585 27.74 34.62 24.73
C VAL A 585 27.16 35.11 26.06
N ASN A 586 27.60 34.53 27.19
CA ASN A 586 27.14 34.90 28.53
C ASN A 586 25.61 34.84 28.74
N GLN A 587 24.93 33.95 28.00
CA GLN A 587 23.48 33.77 28.01
C GLN A 587 23.07 32.57 28.86
N ASP A 588 21.90 32.67 29.50
CA ASP A 588 21.31 31.54 30.21
C ASP A 588 20.75 30.54 29.20
N VAL A 589 21.15 29.27 29.36
CA VAL A 589 20.70 28.13 28.55
C VAL A 589 20.15 27.06 29.48
N THR A 590 19.06 26.41 29.07
CA THR A 590 18.51 25.23 29.75
C THR A 590 18.91 23.99 28.99
N TYR A 591 19.43 22.98 29.67
CA TYR A 591 19.85 21.73 29.05
C TYR A 591 19.41 20.51 29.86
N SER A 592 19.37 19.35 29.23
CA SER A 592 19.23 18.05 29.90
C SER A 592 20.11 17.02 29.22
N ILE A 593 20.59 16.04 29.98
CA ILE A 593 21.40 14.92 29.47
C ILE A 593 20.54 13.66 29.57
N ASP A 594 20.44 12.91 28.47
CA ASP A 594 19.67 11.67 28.29
C ASP A 594 18.22 11.77 28.78
N ASN A 595 17.55 12.87 28.44
CA ASN A 595 16.18 13.17 28.88
C ASN A 595 16.03 13.23 30.42
N GLY A 596 17.13 13.51 31.12
CA GLY A 596 17.15 13.75 32.55
C GLY A 596 16.47 15.07 32.95
N LYS A 597 16.53 15.40 34.23
CA LYS A 597 15.94 16.66 34.73
C LYS A 597 16.62 17.87 34.06
N PRO A 598 15.85 18.83 33.51
CA PRO A 598 16.42 20.07 32.97
C PRO A 598 17.22 20.83 34.02
N GLN A 599 18.35 21.40 33.59
CA GLN A 599 19.25 22.23 34.36
C GLN A 599 19.49 23.54 33.62
N THR A 600 19.79 24.62 34.35
CA THR A 600 20.12 25.92 33.76
C THR A 600 21.57 26.24 34.04
N ALA A 601 22.30 26.69 33.01
CA ALA A 601 23.67 27.16 33.11
C ALA A 601 23.86 28.38 32.20
N LYS A 602 24.93 29.15 32.45
CA LYS A 602 25.29 30.28 31.60
C LYS A 602 26.44 29.88 30.68
N THR A 603 26.32 30.20 29.39
CA THR A 603 27.45 30.04 28.44
C THR A 603 28.58 31.01 28.76
N ASN A 604 29.82 30.69 28.38
CA ASN A 604 30.97 31.56 28.65
C ASN A 604 31.16 32.67 27.58
N GLU A 605 32.29 33.39 27.66
CA GLU A 605 32.67 34.46 26.72
C GLU A 605 32.84 34.00 25.26
N LYS A 606 32.97 32.69 25.03
CA LYS A 606 33.06 32.04 23.72
C LYS A 606 31.74 31.43 23.26
N GLY A 607 30.67 31.58 24.05
CA GLY A 607 29.37 30.94 23.79
C GLY A 607 29.33 29.45 24.12
N GLU A 608 30.24 28.96 24.96
CA GLU A 608 30.35 27.55 25.30
C GLU A 608 29.56 27.21 26.57
N LEU A 609 28.70 26.19 26.49
CA LEU A 609 28.11 25.48 27.62
C LEU A 609 29.06 24.36 28.04
N VAL A 610 29.52 24.39 29.30
CA VAL A 610 30.42 23.38 29.87
C VAL A 610 29.63 22.39 30.70
N LEU A 611 29.71 21.12 30.32
CA LEU A 611 29.09 19.98 30.97
C LEU A 611 30.18 19.19 31.72
N SER A 612 29.91 18.75 32.94
CA SER A 612 30.91 18.05 33.79
C SER A 612 30.28 16.83 34.47
N ASP A 613 31.12 15.93 34.95
CA ASP A 613 30.74 14.69 35.65
C ASP A 613 29.79 13.80 34.84
N ILE A 614 29.94 13.80 33.51
CA ILE A 614 29.16 12.96 32.59
C ILE A 614 29.72 11.55 32.66
N PRO A 615 28.91 10.49 32.89
CA PRO A 615 29.37 9.11 32.79
C PRO A 615 30.09 8.85 31.46
N SER A 616 31.04 7.92 31.39
CA SER A 616 31.68 7.59 30.10
C SER A 616 30.71 6.86 29.18
N GLY A 617 30.75 7.20 27.88
CA GLY A 617 29.88 6.65 26.85
C GLY A 617 29.18 7.71 25.99
N PRO A 618 28.27 7.27 25.10
CA PRO A 618 27.44 8.15 24.31
C PRO A 618 26.33 8.79 25.14
N HIS A 619 26.15 10.10 24.99
CA HIS A 619 25.08 10.85 25.63
C HIS A 619 24.38 11.81 24.65
N SER A 620 23.08 11.97 24.85
CA SER A 620 22.27 12.98 24.16
C SER A 620 22.09 14.18 25.08
N VAL A 621 22.41 15.38 24.59
CA VAL A 621 22.20 16.63 25.31
C VAL A 621 21.16 17.45 24.56
N PHE A 622 20.00 17.65 25.18
CA PHE A 622 19.02 18.62 24.70
C PHE A 622 19.39 19.99 25.24
N VAL A 623 19.51 21.00 24.38
CA VAL A 623 19.86 22.38 24.75
C VAL A 623 18.76 23.32 24.28
N SER A 624 18.40 24.30 25.10
CA SER A 624 17.36 25.29 24.78
C SER A 624 17.68 26.68 25.34
N ALA A 625 17.37 27.71 24.58
CA ALA A 625 17.47 29.12 24.97
C ALA A 625 16.61 29.98 24.03
N ASN A 626 16.03 31.08 24.53
CA ASN A 626 15.24 32.00 23.70
C ASN A 626 14.09 31.32 22.90
N ASN A 627 13.48 30.26 23.44
CA ASN A 627 12.50 29.38 22.75
C ASN A 627 13.04 28.64 21.52
N LEU A 628 14.36 28.55 21.40
CA LEU A 628 15.08 27.75 20.42
C LEU A 628 15.66 26.53 21.12
N VAL A 629 15.78 25.41 20.40
CA VAL A 629 16.23 24.12 20.90
C VAL A 629 17.20 23.44 19.93
N ALA A 630 17.97 22.47 20.42
CA ALA A 630 18.73 21.52 19.61
C ALA A 630 19.06 20.25 20.41
N ASP A 631 19.17 19.13 19.71
CA ASP A 631 19.79 17.90 20.23
C ASP A 631 21.28 17.86 19.86
N VAL A 632 22.12 17.42 20.80
CA VAL A 632 23.57 17.36 20.66
C VAL A 632 24.08 16.00 21.08
N PHE A 633 24.92 15.38 20.25
CA PHE A 633 25.60 14.14 20.59
C PHE A 633 26.99 14.41 21.15
N ILE A 634 27.31 13.81 22.29
CA ILE A 634 28.64 13.81 22.89
C ILE A 634 29.05 12.38 23.24
N ASN A 635 30.34 12.08 23.11
CA ASN A 635 30.88 10.75 23.41
C ASN A 635 32.39 10.81 23.59
N ASP A 636 32.89 10.47 24.78
CA ASP A 636 34.31 10.43 25.10
C ASP A 636 35.05 9.29 24.39
N LEU A 637 34.38 8.14 24.18
CA LEU A 637 34.95 6.96 23.51
C LEU A 637 35.44 7.27 22.08
N TYR A 638 34.86 8.28 21.43
CA TYR A 638 35.22 8.70 20.06
C TYR A 638 35.83 10.11 20.01
N GLY A 639 36.12 10.73 21.15
CA GLY A 639 36.67 12.08 21.22
C GLY A 639 35.69 13.21 20.90
N SER A 640 34.39 12.91 20.82
CA SER A 640 33.30 13.88 20.56
C SER A 640 32.92 14.65 21.83
N VAL A 641 33.88 15.37 22.42
CA VAL A 641 33.72 16.11 23.68
C VAL A 641 33.69 17.63 23.50
N LYS A 642 34.02 18.12 22.30
CA LYS A 642 33.90 19.53 21.90
C LYS A 642 33.09 19.61 20.63
N VAL A 643 31.87 20.14 20.75
CA VAL A 643 30.87 20.11 19.68
C VAL A 643 30.22 21.48 19.56
N SER A 644 29.60 21.75 18.42
CA SER A 644 28.88 23.00 18.18
C SER A 644 27.45 22.70 17.77
N THR A 645 26.52 23.55 18.19
CA THR A 645 25.12 23.45 17.80
C THR A 645 24.52 24.82 17.53
N THR A 646 23.55 24.86 16.63
CA THR A 646 22.73 26.05 16.36
C THR A 646 21.32 25.76 16.79
N LEU A 647 20.83 26.51 17.78
CA LEU A 647 19.47 26.42 18.27
C LEU A 647 18.51 26.94 17.20
N LEU A 648 17.44 26.18 16.97
CA LEU A 648 16.36 26.52 16.05
C LEU A 648 15.04 26.49 16.84
N SER A 649 14.05 27.28 16.45
CA SER A 649 12.80 27.31 17.22
C SER A 649 12.13 25.93 17.17
N ASP A 650 11.90 25.34 18.35
CA ASP A 650 11.10 24.12 18.45
C ASP A 650 9.68 24.39 17.98
N ASP A 651 9.17 25.60 18.23
CA ASP A 651 7.86 26.01 17.75
C ASP A 651 7.73 25.89 16.23
N THR A 652 8.79 26.19 15.47
CA THR A 652 8.80 25.98 14.02
C THR A 652 8.88 24.50 13.68
N ALA A 653 9.66 23.68 14.38
CA ALA A 653 9.72 22.24 14.11
C ALA A 653 8.39 21.53 14.43
N VAL A 654 7.79 21.83 15.58
CA VAL A 654 6.49 21.32 16.03
C VAL A 654 5.36 21.84 15.13
N ALA A 655 5.35 23.14 14.79
CA ALA A 655 4.37 23.68 13.86
C ALA A 655 4.60 23.18 12.44
N GLN A 656 5.83 22.97 11.98
CA GLN A 656 6.13 22.36 10.68
C GLN A 656 5.64 20.91 10.65
N ALA A 657 5.85 20.13 11.70
CA ALA A 657 5.32 18.77 11.79
C ALA A 657 3.80 18.74 11.67
N VAL A 658 3.09 19.63 12.39
CA VAL A 658 1.63 19.75 12.23
C VAL A 658 1.24 20.32 10.86
N THR A 659 1.99 21.28 10.31
CA THR A 659 1.80 21.78 8.95
C THR A 659 1.93 20.63 7.93
N TYR A 660 2.87 19.72 8.12
CA TYR A 660 3.04 18.54 7.27
C TYR A 660 1.92 17.53 7.46
N LEU A 661 1.48 17.28 8.70
CA LEU A 661 0.29 16.48 8.99
C LEU A 661 -0.94 17.01 8.26
N ILE A 662 -1.18 18.32 8.29
CA ILE A 662 -2.29 18.97 7.59
C ILE A 662 -2.12 18.89 6.07
N ALA A 663 -0.88 19.04 5.57
CA ALA A 663 -0.59 18.90 4.13
C ALA A 663 -0.88 17.47 3.63
N SER A 664 -0.69 16.46 4.48
CA SER A 664 -0.90 15.04 4.18
C SER A 664 -2.37 14.61 4.06
N LEU A 665 -3.31 15.44 4.51
CA LEU A 665 -4.74 15.17 4.33
C LEU A 665 -5.09 15.17 2.83
N PRO A 666 -5.99 14.30 2.36
CA PRO A 666 -6.53 14.39 1.01
C PRO A 666 -7.17 15.76 0.74
N ASP A 667 -7.12 16.25 -0.51
CA ASP A 667 -7.82 17.49 -0.87
C ASP A 667 -9.35 17.32 -0.87
N GLN A 668 -9.80 16.09 -1.10
CA GLN A 668 -11.18 15.64 -0.91
C GLN A 668 -11.17 14.43 0.01
N VAL A 669 -11.82 14.56 1.17
CA VAL A 669 -11.87 13.50 2.20
C VAL A 669 -13.11 12.63 2.06
N SER A 670 -12.99 11.40 2.53
CA SER A 670 -14.05 10.40 2.61
C SER A 670 -14.14 9.82 4.02
N LEU A 671 -15.18 9.04 4.33
CA LEU A 671 -15.35 8.47 5.68
C LEU A 671 -14.20 7.55 6.12
N SER A 672 -13.44 6.95 5.20
CA SER A 672 -12.24 6.18 5.56
C SER A 672 -11.10 7.04 6.10
N ASP A 673 -11.10 8.35 5.82
CA ASP A 673 -10.07 9.28 6.26
C ASP A 673 -10.36 9.88 7.64
N LYS A 674 -11.49 9.51 8.26
CA LYS A 674 -11.97 10.08 9.53
C LYS A 674 -10.92 10.02 10.63
N ASP A 675 -10.30 8.86 10.84
CA ASP A 675 -9.32 8.69 11.91
C ASP A 675 -8.08 9.55 11.68
N GLN A 676 -7.60 9.64 10.44
CA GLN A 676 -6.48 10.51 10.07
C GLN A 676 -6.83 11.99 10.33
N VAL A 677 -7.99 12.46 9.86
CA VAL A 677 -8.43 13.85 10.07
C VAL A 677 -8.56 14.18 11.56
N MET A 678 -9.11 13.27 12.37
CA MET A 678 -9.23 13.44 13.81
C MET A 678 -7.88 13.46 14.52
N GLN A 679 -6.93 12.61 14.10
CA GLN A 679 -5.56 12.61 14.63
C GLN A 679 -4.83 13.92 14.31
N VAL A 680 -4.92 14.41 13.07
CA VAL A 680 -4.32 15.70 12.69
C VAL A 680 -4.97 16.85 13.46
N LYS A 681 -6.30 16.81 13.66
CA LYS A 681 -7.00 17.80 14.47
C LYS A 681 -6.52 17.79 15.92
N LYS A 682 -6.35 16.61 16.51
CA LYS A 682 -5.82 16.45 17.87
C LYS A 682 -4.41 17.04 17.98
N ALA A 683 -3.52 16.68 17.06
CA ALA A 683 -2.15 17.22 17.01
C ALA A 683 -2.13 18.75 16.88
N TYR A 684 -3.01 19.33 16.05
CA TYR A 684 -3.15 20.79 15.95
C TYR A 684 -3.70 21.42 17.23
N VAL A 685 -4.67 20.80 17.90
CA VAL A 685 -5.27 21.33 19.13
C VAL A 685 -4.26 21.36 20.27
N GLU A 686 -3.38 20.37 20.33
CA GLU A 686 -2.28 20.25 21.31
C GLU A 686 -1.18 21.31 21.14
N LEU A 687 -1.14 22.01 20.00
CA LEU A 687 -0.20 23.12 19.78
C LEU A 687 -0.49 24.32 20.69
N THR A 688 0.59 25.00 21.10
CA THR A 688 0.51 26.32 21.75
C THR A 688 0.03 27.39 20.76
N ASP A 689 -0.44 28.54 21.25
CA ASP A 689 -0.89 29.65 20.38
C ASP A 689 0.23 30.19 19.48
N THR A 690 1.49 30.14 19.94
CA THR A 690 2.65 30.52 19.14
C THR A 690 2.89 29.52 18.00
N GLN A 691 2.82 28.23 18.29
CA GLN A 691 2.95 27.16 17.29
C GLN A 691 1.81 27.18 16.27
N LYS A 692 0.56 27.38 16.72
CA LYS A 692 -0.61 27.49 15.83
C LYS A 692 -0.46 28.61 14.80
N LYS A 693 0.17 29.74 15.16
CA LYS A 693 0.45 30.85 14.24
C LYS A 693 1.48 30.50 13.18
N LEU A 694 2.36 29.54 13.46
CA LEU A 694 3.37 29.05 12.52
C LEU A 694 2.82 27.97 11.58
N VAL A 695 1.63 27.42 11.85
CA VAL A 695 0.94 26.48 10.96
C VAL A 695 0.30 27.23 9.80
N THR A 696 0.95 27.20 8.65
CA THR A 696 0.57 28.05 7.50
C THR A 696 -0.62 27.51 6.70
N ASN A 697 -1.03 26.26 6.90
CA ASN A 697 -2.04 25.58 6.10
C ASN A 697 -3.27 25.10 6.89
N TYR A 698 -3.56 25.69 8.05
CA TYR A 698 -4.69 25.32 8.91
C TYR A 698 -6.05 25.25 8.18
N SER A 699 -6.27 26.11 7.18
CA SER A 699 -7.52 26.12 6.39
C SER A 699 -7.84 24.78 5.73
N LYS A 700 -6.82 23.99 5.34
CA LYS A 700 -7.01 22.65 4.79
C LYS A 700 -7.54 21.67 5.85
N LEU A 701 -7.02 21.72 7.07
CA LEU A 701 -7.52 20.91 8.19
C LEU A 701 -8.94 21.29 8.58
N GLU A 702 -9.24 22.58 8.63
CA GLU A 702 -10.59 23.07 8.95
C GLU A 702 -11.60 22.58 7.91
N LYS A 703 -11.28 22.69 6.62
CA LYS A 703 -12.11 22.14 5.55
C LYS A 703 -12.30 20.62 5.69
N ALA A 704 -11.21 19.86 5.82
CA ALA A 704 -11.26 18.40 5.94
C ALA A 704 -12.10 17.94 7.14
N PHE A 705 -11.97 18.61 8.28
CA PHE A 705 -12.76 18.31 9.47
C PHE A 705 -14.25 18.57 9.27
N ASN A 706 -14.62 19.70 8.65
CA ASN A 706 -16.01 20.02 8.33
C ASN A 706 -16.59 19.01 7.33
N ASP A 707 -15.85 18.67 6.28
CA ASP A 707 -16.27 17.69 5.27
C ASP A 707 -16.51 16.30 5.92
N ILE A 708 -15.63 15.84 6.83
CA ILE A 708 -15.83 14.58 7.59
C ILE A 708 -17.04 14.65 8.51
N SER A 709 -17.28 15.79 9.17
CA SER A 709 -18.44 15.99 10.03
C SER A 709 -19.73 15.92 9.22
N ASP A 710 -19.76 16.54 8.05
CA ASP A 710 -20.90 16.52 7.14
C ASP A 710 -21.18 15.11 6.60
N LEU A 711 -20.13 14.39 6.20
CA LEU A 711 -20.24 13.00 5.76
C LEU A 711 -20.75 12.09 6.88
N THR A 712 -20.25 12.26 8.11
CA THR A 712 -20.67 11.45 9.27
C THR A 712 -22.14 11.70 9.59
N THR A 713 -22.56 12.97 9.66
CA THR A 713 -23.96 13.34 9.93
C THR A 713 -24.90 12.82 8.84
N THR A 714 -24.48 12.91 7.57
CA THR A 714 -25.24 12.36 6.44
C THR A 714 -25.37 10.84 6.56
N GLN A 715 -24.28 10.13 6.89
CA GLN A 715 -24.29 8.67 7.02
C GLN A 715 -25.21 8.20 8.15
N GLU A 716 -25.28 8.92 9.27
CA GLU A 716 -26.23 8.61 10.35
C GLU A 716 -27.69 8.68 9.88
N VAL A 717 -28.02 9.66 9.03
CA VAL A 717 -29.35 9.77 8.43
C VAL A 717 -29.60 8.63 7.44
N ILE A 718 -28.62 8.30 6.59
CA ILE A 718 -28.71 7.14 5.68
C ILE A 718 -28.99 5.86 6.47
N ASP A 719 -28.30 5.64 7.59
CA ASP A 719 -28.49 4.46 8.44
C ASP A 719 -29.85 4.46 9.15
N LEU A 720 -30.33 5.61 9.63
CA LEU A 720 -31.68 5.74 10.20
C LEU A 720 -32.75 5.36 9.18
N ILE A 721 -32.62 5.84 7.94
CA ILE A 721 -33.53 5.52 6.83
C ILE A 721 -33.42 4.04 6.45
N ALA A 722 -32.21 3.47 6.42
CA ALA A 722 -31.98 2.08 6.07
C ALA A 722 -32.66 1.11 7.04
N ARG A 723 -32.72 1.47 8.33
CA ARG A 723 -33.38 0.67 9.38
C ARG A 723 -34.90 0.68 9.28
N ILE A 724 -35.51 1.60 8.54
CA ILE A 724 -36.97 1.61 8.37
C ILE A 724 -37.39 0.33 7.64
N PRO A 725 -38.40 -0.43 8.13
CA PRO A 725 -38.90 -1.59 7.42
C PRO A 725 -39.46 -1.22 6.04
N ASP A 726 -39.32 -2.10 5.03
CA ASP A 726 -39.84 -1.84 3.67
C ASP A 726 -41.38 -1.73 3.63
N GLN A 727 -42.04 -2.39 4.59
CA GLN A 727 -43.45 -2.23 4.91
C GLN A 727 -43.57 -1.76 6.37
N VAL A 728 -43.97 -0.51 6.56
CA VAL A 728 -44.11 0.09 7.88
C VAL A 728 -45.43 -0.33 8.54
N LYS A 729 -45.43 -0.35 9.88
CA LYS A 729 -46.60 -0.52 10.74
C LYS A 729 -46.71 0.69 11.67
N LEU A 730 -47.87 0.89 12.31
CA LEU A 730 -48.05 1.98 13.29
C LEU A 730 -47.01 1.98 14.42
N THR A 731 -46.50 0.80 14.81
CA THR A 731 -45.43 0.67 15.81
C THR A 731 -44.10 1.29 15.37
N ASP A 732 -43.90 1.53 14.07
CA ASP A 732 -42.67 2.08 13.50
C ASP A 732 -42.72 3.62 13.39
N GLN A 733 -43.82 4.24 13.84
CA GLN A 733 -44.07 5.68 13.70
C GLN A 733 -42.94 6.53 14.26
N ASP A 734 -42.41 6.17 15.43
CA ASP A 734 -41.30 6.90 16.06
C ASP A 734 -40.01 6.79 15.25
N GLN A 735 -39.76 5.64 14.63
CA GLN A 735 -38.59 5.43 13.80
C GLN A 735 -38.65 6.27 12.51
N VAL A 736 -39.81 6.30 11.84
CA VAL A 736 -40.03 7.12 10.64
C VAL A 736 -39.89 8.60 10.98
N LYS A 737 -40.53 9.07 12.08
CA LYS A 737 -40.40 10.46 12.54
C LYS A 737 -38.96 10.82 12.87
N LYS A 738 -38.24 9.94 13.57
CA LYS A 738 -36.82 10.17 13.91
C LYS A 738 -35.95 10.34 12.67
N ALA A 739 -36.11 9.48 11.67
CA ALA A 739 -35.39 9.60 10.40
C ALA A 739 -35.77 10.88 9.66
N GLN A 740 -37.05 11.26 9.67
CA GLN A 740 -37.54 12.48 9.03
C GLN A 740 -36.99 13.75 9.69
N TYR A 741 -37.05 13.86 11.03
CA TYR A 741 -36.47 14.99 11.74
C TYR A 741 -34.96 15.10 11.53
N ALA A 742 -34.25 13.97 11.54
CA ALA A 742 -32.81 13.94 11.28
C ALA A 742 -32.49 14.39 9.84
N TYR A 743 -33.25 13.95 8.84
CA TYR A 743 -33.10 14.39 7.46
C TYR A 743 -33.42 15.89 7.28
N GLU A 744 -34.49 16.38 7.90
CA GLU A 744 -34.89 17.79 7.78
C GLU A 744 -33.84 18.74 8.37
N ALA A 745 -33.15 18.31 9.43
CA ALA A 745 -32.06 19.05 10.06
C ALA A 745 -30.79 19.16 9.20
N LEU A 746 -30.66 18.35 8.13
CA LEU A 746 -29.53 18.42 7.21
C LEU A 746 -29.53 19.71 6.37
N SER A 747 -28.33 20.19 6.05
CA SER A 747 -28.10 21.28 5.08
C SER A 747 -28.50 20.86 3.66
N VAL A 748 -28.60 21.84 2.75
CA VAL A 748 -28.94 21.59 1.34
C VAL A 748 -27.92 20.68 0.66
N ASP A 749 -26.63 20.82 0.98
CA ASP A 749 -25.58 20.00 0.38
C ASP A 749 -25.51 18.61 1.00
N GLN A 750 -25.70 18.49 2.31
CA GLN A 750 -25.80 17.18 3.00
C GLN A 750 -26.99 16.36 2.46
N LYS A 751 -28.15 16.99 2.21
CA LYS A 751 -29.33 16.31 1.63
C LYS A 751 -29.05 15.67 0.27
N LYS A 752 -28.16 16.25 -0.56
CA LYS A 752 -27.78 15.68 -1.86
C LYS A 752 -27.00 14.38 -1.73
N LEU A 753 -26.35 14.16 -0.59
CA LEU A 753 -25.54 12.96 -0.31
C LEU A 753 -26.40 11.80 0.23
N VAL A 754 -27.64 12.04 0.66
CA VAL A 754 -28.57 11.00 1.14
C VAL A 754 -29.15 10.21 -0.03
N ASN A 755 -28.50 9.10 -0.36
CA ASN A 755 -28.84 8.29 -1.54
C ASN A 755 -30.10 7.42 -1.39
N ASN A 756 -30.66 7.30 -0.19
CA ASN A 756 -31.81 6.43 0.12
C ASN A 756 -33.07 7.19 0.55
N TYR A 757 -33.14 8.50 0.30
CA TYR A 757 -34.27 9.34 0.70
C TYR A 757 -35.64 8.84 0.20
N SER A 758 -35.72 8.23 -0.98
CA SER A 758 -36.97 7.68 -1.54
C SER A 758 -37.64 6.65 -0.62
N LYS A 759 -36.85 5.91 0.17
CA LYS A 759 -37.37 4.97 1.18
C LYS A 759 -38.06 5.69 2.34
N LEU A 760 -37.48 6.78 2.81
CA LEU A 760 -38.08 7.62 3.86
C LEU A 760 -39.37 8.27 3.36
N GLU A 761 -39.37 8.80 2.14
CA GLU A 761 -40.56 9.42 1.54
C GLU A 761 -41.72 8.42 1.43
N LYS A 762 -41.45 7.20 0.94
CA LYS A 762 -42.45 6.13 0.90
C LYS A 762 -42.97 5.79 2.29
N ALA A 763 -42.07 5.55 3.25
CA ALA A 763 -42.44 5.20 4.62
C ALA A 763 -43.29 6.27 5.32
N ALA A 764 -42.99 7.55 5.10
CA ALA A 764 -43.77 8.65 5.63
C ALA A 764 -45.20 8.68 5.07
N ASN A 765 -45.36 8.45 3.76
CA ASN A 765 -46.68 8.36 3.12
C ASN A 765 -47.48 7.14 3.63
N ASP A 766 -46.85 5.97 3.68
CA ASP A 766 -47.49 4.75 4.19
C ASP A 766 -47.94 4.93 5.66
N MET A 767 -47.15 5.64 6.48
CA MET A 767 -47.49 5.93 7.88
C MET A 767 -48.69 6.88 8.01
N LEU A 768 -48.82 7.87 7.11
CA LEU A 768 -49.98 8.76 7.07
C LEU A 768 -51.25 7.95 6.76
N ASP A 769 -51.19 7.04 5.78
CA ASP A 769 -52.31 6.18 5.40
C ASP A 769 -52.73 5.24 6.54
N LEU A 770 -51.76 4.61 7.21
CA LEU A 770 -52.01 3.77 8.39
C LEU A 770 -52.66 4.56 9.53
N THR A 771 -52.18 5.78 9.79
CA THR A 771 -52.71 6.62 10.88
C THR A 771 -54.16 7.06 10.59
N ALA A 772 -54.45 7.43 9.34
CA ALA A 772 -55.80 7.80 8.91
C ALA A 772 -56.77 6.61 9.03
N ALA A 773 -56.35 5.42 8.59
CA ALA A 773 -57.16 4.21 8.73
C ALA A 773 -57.39 3.84 10.20
N GLN A 774 -56.36 3.94 11.06
CA GLN A 774 -56.49 3.62 12.49
C GLN A 774 -57.48 4.53 13.21
N ALA A 775 -57.50 5.83 12.90
CA ALA A 775 -58.49 6.75 13.47
C ALA A 775 -59.93 6.31 13.18
N VAL A 776 -60.18 5.80 11.97
CA VAL A 776 -61.48 5.25 11.59
C VAL A 776 -61.75 3.91 12.29
N ILE A 777 -60.76 3.02 12.38
CA ILE A 777 -60.86 1.75 13.12
C ILE A 777 -61.28 2.02 14.57
N ASP A 778 -60.68 3.00 15.23
CA ASP A 778 -60.98 3.35 16.63
C ASP A 778 -62.39 3.92 16.80
N LEU A 779 -62.84 4.78 15.88
CA LEU A 779 -64.22 5.28 15.85
C LEU A 779 -65.23 4.12 15.71
N ILE A 780 -64.93 3.15 14.84
CA ILE A 780 -65.78 1.96 14.63
C ILE A 780 -65.75 1.04 15.86
N ALA A 781 -64.59 0.87 16.50
CA ALA A 781 -64.44 0.05 17.69
C ALA A 781 -65.27 0.61 18.87
N GLY A 782 -65.35 1.94 18.99
CA GLY A 782 -66.15 2.64 20.00
C GLY A 782 -67.67 2.58 19.81
N LEU A 783 -68.16 2.00 18.72
CA LEU A 783 -69.60 1.78 18.52
C LEU A 783 -70.13 0.69 19.46
N SER A 784 -71.34 0.90 19.98
CA SER A 784 -72.03 -0.07 20.85
C SER A 784 -72.35 -1.35 20.09
N ASP A 785 -72.18 -2.51 20.73
CA ASP A 785 -72.61 -3.80 20.15
C ASP A 785 -74.14 -3.97 20.17
N GLN A 786 -74.83 -3.20 21.03
CA GLN A 786 -76.28 -3.05 21.03
C GLN A 786 -76.62 -1.61 20.67
N VAL A 787 -76.97 -1.41 19.40
CA VAL A 787 -77.29 -0.09 18.85
C VAL A 787 -78.58 0.45 19.47
N LYS A 788 -78.51 1.68 19.98
CA LYS A 788 -79.67 2.46 20.44
C LYS A 788 -79.88 3.68 19.54
N ASP A 789 -81.07 4.27 19.59
CA ASP A 789 -81.39 5.53 18.92
C ASP A 789 -80.37 6.66 19.25
N THR A 790 -79.91 6.73 20.50
CA THR A 790 -78.88 7.69 20.94
C THR A 790 -77.49 7.49 20.32
N ASP A 791 -77.24 6.36 19.64
CA ASP A 791 -75.94 6.07 19.01
C ASP A 791 -75.82 6.60 17.57
N GLN A 792 -76.91 7.13 17.00
CA GLN A 792 -76.99 7.56 15.58
C GLN A 792 -75.87 8.52 15.17
N ASP A 793 -75.58 9.54 15.99
CA ASP A 793 -74.55 10.54 15.68
C ASP A 793 -73.14 9.93 15.63
N LYS A 794 -72.83 8.99 16.53
CA LYS A 794 -71.54 8.29 16.57
C LYS A 794 -71.36 7.38 15.36
N ILE A 795 -72.42 6.68 14.96
CA ILE A 795 -72.43 5.81 13.77
C ILE A 795 -72.23 6.66 12.50
N MET A 796 -72.94 7.78 12.39
CA MET A 796 -72.80 8.70 11.25
C MET A 796 -71.42 9.37 11.20
N GLN A 797 -70.82 9.68 12.36
CA GLN A 797 -69.46 10.20 12.45
C GLN A 797 -68.44 9.16 11.94
N ALA A 798 -68.52 7.92 12.40
CA ALA A 798 -67.65 6.83 11.95
C ALA A 798 -67.81 6.56 10.44
N LYS A 799 -69.05 6.58 9.93
CA LYS A 799 -69.35 6.44 8.51
C LYS A 799 -68.74 7.57 7.68
N LYS A 800 -68.94 8.82 8.09
CA LYS A 800 -68.37 9.98 7.38
C LYS A 800 -66.84 9.91 7.33
N ALA A 801 -66.20 9.60 8.46
CA ALA A 801 -64.76 9.45 8.53
C ALA A 801 -64.24 8.32 7.63
N TYR A 802 -64.95 7.18 7.56
CA TYR A 802 -64.61 6.10 6.62
C TYR A 802 -64.78 6.53 5.16
N ASP A 803 -65.85 7.24 4.82
CA ASP A 803 -66.14 7.65 3.44
C ASP A 803 -65.09 8.62 2.89
N GLU A 804 -64.51 9.45 3.75
CA GLU A 804 -63.43 10.40 3.43
C GLU A 804 -62.07 9.72 3.17
N LEU A 805 -61.89 8.45 3.55
CA LEU A 805 -60.66 7.70 3.27
C LEU A 805 -60.49 7.40 1.77
N SER A 806 -59.23 7.41 1.31
CA SER A 806 -58.85 6.97 -0.03
C SER A 806 -59.15 5.47 -0.24
N ALA A 807 -59.18 5.02 -1.50
CA ALA A 807 -59.42 3.61 -1.81
C ALA A 807 -58.39 2.66 -1.18
N ASP A 808 -57.13 3.11 -1.03
CA ASP A 808 -56.06 2.32 -0.42
C ASP A 808 -56.13 2.36 1.11
N GLN A 809 -56.45 3.52 1.69
CA GLN A 809 -56.68 3.66 3.14
C GLN A 809 -57.86 2.81 3.62
N LYS A 810 -58.96 2.74 2.84
CA LYS A 810 -60.13 1.91 3.16
C LYS A 810 -59.79 0.43 3.30
N LYS A 811 -58.86 -0.09 2.50
CA LYS A 811 -58.40 -1.50 2.58
C LYS A 811 -57.72 -1.82 3.91
N LEU A 812 -57.18 -0.81 4.60
CA LEU A 812 -56.52 -0.96 5.89
C LEU A 812 -57.51 -1.04 7.07
N VAL A 813 -58.77 -0.62 6.88
CA VAL A 813 -59.81 -0.65 7.92
C VAL A 813 -60.38 -2.07 8.05
N ASN A 814 -59.90 -2.81 9.05
CA ASN A 814 -60.21 -4.24 9.20
C ASN A 814 -61.51 -4.56 9.94
N ASN A 815 -62.16 -3.57 10.57
CA ASN A 815 -63.36 -3.75 11.37
C ASN A 815 -64.62 -3.11 10.75
N TYR A 816 -64.57 -2.77 9.46
CA TYR A 816 -65.68 -2.14 8.74
C TYR A 816 -67.01 -2.90 8.86
N SER A 817 -67.00 -4.22 8.96
CA SER A 817 -68.21 -5.04 9.14
C SER A 817 -69.02 -4.67 10.40
N LYS A 818 -68.35 -4.18 11.45
CA LYS A 818 -69.03 -3.67 12.67
C LYS A 818 -69.75 -2.37 12.37
N LEU A 819 -69.14 -1.46 11.60
CA LEU A 819 -69.78 -0.23 11.15
C LEU A 819 -70.97 -0.52 10.23
N ASP A 820 -70.82 -1.43 9.28
CA ASP A 820 -71.88 -1.84 8.34
C ASP A 820 -73.09 -2.44 9.09
N LYS A 821 -72.82 -3.32 10.07
CA LYS A 821 -73.87 -3.84 10.96
C LYS A 821 -74.52 -2.73 11.78
N ALA A 822 -73.75 -1.83 12.38
CA ALA A 822 -74.29 -0.74 13.19
C ALA A 822 -75.17 0.21 12.36
N ILE A 823 -74.79 0.49 11.10
CA ILE A 823 -75.60 1.24 10.14
C ILE A 823 -76.91 0.52 9.83
N LYS A 824 -76.88 -0.81 9.66
CA LYS A 824 -78.10 -1.59 9.43
C LYS A 824 -79.00 -1.60 10.66
N ASP A 825 -78.45 -1.89 11.83
CA ASP A 825 -79.19 -1.99 13.08
C ASP A 825 -79.84 -0.64 13.44
N ILE A 826 -79.16 0.51 13.26
CA ILE A 826 -79.75 1.83 13.50
C ILE A 826 -80.88 2.14 12.51
N ASN A 827 -80.72 1.77 11.23
CA ASN A 827 -81.75 1.96 10.23
C ASN A 827 -83.00 1.10 10.52
N ASP A 828 -82.81 -0.15 10.96
CA ASP A 828 -83.90 -1.05 11.36
C ASP A 828 -84.62 -0.55 12.63
N LEU A 829 -83.88 0.03 13.60
CA LEU A 829 -84.45 0.66 14.80
C LEU A 829 -85.29 1.89 14.46
N VAL A 830 -84.79 2.74 13.57
CA VAL A 830 -85.52 3.92 13.09
C VAL A 830 -86.75 3.51 12.26
N ALA A 831 -86.67 2.43 11.47
CA ALA A 831 -87.78 1.88 10.71
C ALA A 831 -88.86 1.21 11.59
N THR A 832 -88.48 0.52 12.67
CA THR A 832 -89.44 -0.10 13.60
C THR A 832 -90.15 0.92 14.50
N GLN A 833 -89.48 2.03 14.85
CA GLN A 833 -90.15 3.18 15.48
C GLN A 833 -91.19 3.82 14.56
N THR A 834 -91.02 3.76 13.23
CA THR A 834 -92.02 4.27 12.27
C THR A 834 -93.21 3.32 12.05
N VAL A 835 -93.07 2.00 12.32
CA VAL A 835 -94.15 1.01 12.12
C VAL A 835 -95.02 0.79 13.39
N SER A 836 -94.50 1.08 14.59
CA SER A 836 -95.27 0.95 15.86
C SER A 836 -96.20 2.14 16.17
N GLY A 837 -96.17 3.20 15.36
CA GLY A 837 -97.05 4.37 15.47
C GLY A 837 -98.18 4.35 14.43
N ASN A 838 -99.13 3.41 14.52
CA ASN A 838 -100.40 3.54 13.79
C ASN A 838 -101.59 3.17 14.67
N GLY A 839 -102.26 4.22 15.19
CA GLY A 839 -103.45 4.14 16.03
C GLY A 839 -104.03 5.52 16.34
N ASN A 840 -104.81 6.06 15.39
CA ASN A 840 -105.85 7.10 15.51
C ASN A 840 -105.47 8.50 16.03
N ASP A 841 -105.43 9.51 15.14
CA ASP A 841 -106.60 10.36 14.87
C ASP A 841 -106.34 11.28 13.64
N LEU A 842 -107.43 11.55 12.94
CA LEU A 842 -107.56 12.20 11.64
C LEU A 842 -107.36 13.72 11.72
N THR A 843 -106.72 14.32 10.70
CA THR A 843 -107.35 15.26 9.74
C THR A 843 -106.30 15.93 8.82
N ASN A 844 -106.52 15.83 7.50
CA ASN A 844 -106.33 16.83 6.42
C ASN A 844 -105.06 17.73 6.41
N THR A 845 -104.27 17.91 5.34
CA THR A 845 -104.48 17.85 3.88
C THR A 845 -103.12 17.78 3.14
N ASP A 846 -103.11 17.05 2.03
CA ASP A 846 -102.38 17.24 0.76
C ASP A 846 -100.89 17.62 0.65
N SER A 847 -100.18 16.66 0.02
CA SER A 847 -99.32 16.81 -1.16
C SER A 847 -97.83 17.23 -1.02
N ASN A 848 -96.99 16.22 -1.26
CA ASN A 848 -95.79 16.19 -2.11
C ASN A 848 -94.79 17.37 -2.15
N HIS A 849 -93.52 16.97 -1.96
CA HIS A 849 -92.29 17.55 -2.54
C HIS A 849 -91.80 18.91 -1.99
N GLN A 850 -90.80 18.88 -1.10
CA GLN A 850 -89.39 19.13 -1.46
C GLN A 850 -88.47 19.24 -0.23
N LEU A 851 -87.39 18.46 -0.30
CA LEU A 851 -86.06 18.72 0.26
C LEU A 851 -85.71 20.22 0.29
N ALA A 852 -85.32 20.73 1.46
CA ALA A 852 -84.13 21.56 1.67
C ALA A 852 -84.11 22.15 3.09
N ASN A 853 -82.90 22.26 3.64
CA ASN A 853 -82.48 23.18 4.72
C ASN A 853 -82.60 22.71 6.17
N THR A 854 -81.73 21.77 6.54
CA THR A 854 -81.15 21.73 7.90
C THR A 854 -79.66 21.44 7.82
N ALA A 855 -78.88 22.44 7.39
CA ALA A 855 -77.42 22.41 7.45
C ALA A 855 -76.89 23.83 7.70
N THR A 856 -77.06 24.37 8.92
CA THR A 856 -76.30 25.59 9.29
C THR A 856 -75.92 25.74 10.77
N ASN A 857 -76.53 25.10 11.77
CA ASN A 857 -76.26 25.51 13.18
C ASN A 857 -75.85 24.41 14.17
N ILE A 858 -74.95 23.49 13.79
CA ILE A 858 -74.13 22.70 14.73
C ILE A 858 -72.69 22.61 14.22
N TYR A 859 -72.01 23.76 14.05
CA TYR A 859 -70.62 23.81 13.54
C TYR A 859 -69.60 24.49 14.47
N ASN A 860 -69.96 24.82 15.72
CA ASN A 860 -69.03 25.48 16.66
C ASN A 860 -69.12 24.89 18.09
N MET A 861 -68.62 23.67 18.31
CA MET A 861 -68.24 23.24 19.67
C MET A 861 -67.28 22.02 19.80
N ILE A 862 -66.62 21.56 18.72
CA ILE A 862 -65.58 20.50 18.80
C ILE A 862 -64.33 20.90 18.00
N PHE A 863 -63.79 22.10 18.26
CA PHE A 863 -62.47 22.50 17.73
C PHE A 863 -61.74 23.42 18.74
N VAL A 864 -61.37 22.88 19.91
CA VAL A 864 -60.40 23.52 20.82
C VAL A 864 -59.34 22.52 21.35
N GLY A 865 -59.34 21.25 20.92
CA GLY A 865 -58.40 20.22 21.42
C GLY A 865 -57.18 19.89 20.56
N ALA A 866 -57.10 20.34 19.30
CA ALA A 866 -56.07 19.88 18.35
C ALA A 866 -55.52 21.00 17.43
N GLY A 867 -55.50 22.25 17.92
CA GLY A 867 -55.23 23.45 17.12
C GLY A 867 -53.82 24.05 17.26
N VAL A 868 -52.79 23.30 17.68
CA VAL A 868 -51.42 23.88 17.86
C VAL A 868 -50.35 23.23 16.97
N LEU A 869 -50.65 22.20 16.16
CA LEU A 869 -49.63 21.54 15.33
C LEU A 869 -49.81 21.68 13.81
N LEU A 870 -50.82 22.43 13.33
CA LEU A 870 -51.14 22.52 11.90
C LEU A 870 -50.89 23.89 11.24
N SER A 871 -50.18 24.83 11.88
CA SER A 871 -49.84 26.13 11.30
C SER A 871 -48.41 26.26 10.76
N GLY A 872 -47.64 25.17 10.72
CA GLY A 872 -46.28 25.15 10.11
C GLY A 872 -46.19 24.50 8.72
N LEU A 873 -47.16 23.68 8.32
CA LEU A 873 -46.95 22.72 7.21
C LEU A 873 -47.66 23.05 5.88
N VAL A 874 -48.45 24.12 5.79
CA VAL A 874 -49.30 24.39 4.61
C VAL A 874 -48.79 25.52 3.71
N LEU A 875 -47.63 26.13 3.99
CA LEU A 875 -47.10 27.25 3.19
C LEU A 875 -46.03 26.90 2.13
N LEU A 876 -45.78 25.63 1.83
CA LEU A 876 -44.72 25.25 0.86
C LEU A 876 -45.15 24.40 -0.35
N PHE A 877 -46.43 24.04 -0.51
CA PHE A 877 -46.87 23.16 -1.61
C PHE A 877 -47.87 23.77 -2.60
N VAL A 878 -47.96 25.11 -2.71
CA VAL A 878 -48.65 25.77 -3.83
C VAL A 878 -47.72 26.80 -4.45
N GLY A 879 -46.80 26.35 -5.30
CA GLY A 879 -45.90 27.30 -5.96
C GLY A 879 -44.88 26.72 -6.91
N ARG A 880 -45.15 25.65 -7.66
CA ARG A 880 -44.29 25.25 -8.81
C ARG A 880 -45.01 24.33 -9.81
N ARG A 881 -46.01 24.88 -10.49
CA ARG A 881 -46.36 24.52 -11.87
C ARG A 881 -46.68 25.80 -12.64
N LYS A 882 -45.64 26.46 -13.17
CA LYS A 882 -45.71 27.23 -14.42
C LYS A 882 -44.33 27.72 -14.87
N LYS A 883 -44.08 27.47 -16.16
CA LYS A 883 -43.15 28.11 -17.10
C LYS A 883 -41.71 27.59 -17.19
N SER A 884 -41.56 26.62 -18.10
CA SER A 884 -40.57 26.69 -19.18
C SER A 884 -40.95 27.81 -20.17
N LEU A 885 -40.02 28.72 -20.48
CA LEU A 885 -39.81 29.46 -21.75
C LEU A 885 -38.95 30.71 -21.46
N GLN A 886 -37.63 30.53 -21.43
CA GLN A 886 -36.60 31.23 -22.22
C GLN A 886 -35.22 30.71 -21.80
#